data_AF-A0A9P7KUF8-F1
#
_entry.id   AF-A0A9P7KUF8-F1
#
_cell.length_a   1.000
_cell.length_b   1.000
_cell.length_c   1.000
_cell.angle_alpha   90.00
_cell.angle_beta   90.00
_cell.angle_gamma   90.00
#
_symmetry.space_group_name_H-M   'P 1'
#
loop_
_entity.id
_entity.type
_entity.pdbx_description
1 polymer ?
#
loop_
_entity_poly.entity_id
_entity_poly.type
_entity_poly.pdbx_seq_one_letter_code
_entity_poly.pdbx_strand_id
1 'polypeptide(L)'
;MATQTMKAVNYQGPYKVKVQDIELPKLEHPDDVIVKVTTAAICGSDLHMYEGRTAAEPGITFGHENMGIVEQLGEGVTLLKKGDRVVMPFNVADGRCRNCEEGRTAFCTGVNPGFAGGAYGYVAMGPYKGGQAQYIRVPYADFNALKLPAGKEHEADFILLADIFPTGWHGVEISGFRSGESVAVFGAGPVGLMAAYSAVLRGASRVFVVDRVPERLQSAEKIGCTPIDFTKGDAVDMIIKANDGEEVDRSIDAVGYQAVGNGGDKEQPNIVLENMIRVTRACGGLGIPGLYVPSDPGASDEASAKGMISLSFGKLFEKGLTIGTGQCNVKSYNRYLRDLIISGRAKPSFVVSHEINIDEAEVAYEKFDKRIDGYTKVLIHPNGVFTANNIIMATTTSLELASIRSGDDGEESSSINALPPTDRGRGAYTALACCTIAQAPIWGYSVSFGIFQEYYTAHSNLEASPSAIASIGASQTGIMYLMMPLTFIALNRLPHLRKWCGPLGLVITIISLTSSAFVGSVAGLIATQGVLYAIGCSLLFSPISLYMDEWFVERKGFAYGVMWAGKSTVGVAMPFLFNVLLERFGLRATLISWTVASASLTLPTLFFLKPRVEVSRDSRPRPISFAFLGYTSFWMLQFGIIVQSLGYLMPSTYLASYANAIGLPSVTGPILLALFSLASVPGSLIHGMLGDKVSAAKVILVSSFGSALPVFLLWGLSRHISTMVVFVILYGFFAGGFSATWSGALQEVKGDNETIDTSLVFGMLLGGRGLGFVVAGPLSGALISAGSSLAAGDSLGYATKYGPMILCTGITAVLGAWAPICKITKTMGIKGLGKCMRVAV
;
A
#
# COMPACT_ATOMS: atom_id res chain seq x y z
N MET A 1 -15.10 43.49 33.07
CA MET A 1 -15.24 42.03 33.24
C MET A 1 -13.91 41.52 33.76
N ALA A 2 -13.87 40.73 34.83
CA ALA A 2 -12.61 40.15 35.31
C ALA A 2 -12.01 39.26 34.22
N THR A 3 -10.76 39.49 33.84
CA THR A 3 -10.03 38.66 32.88
C THR A 3 -9.92 37.26 33.47
N GLN A 4 -10.45 36.24 32.80
CA GLN A 4 -10.32 34.86 33.27
C GLN A 4 -8.86 34.42 33.15
N THR A 5 -8.33 33.79 34.20
CA THR A 5 -6.94 33.31 34.27
C THR A 5 -6.86 31.78 34.29
N MET A 6 -5.66 31.25 34.03
CA MET A 6 -5.29 29.84 34.13
C MET A 6 -3.89 29.69 34.71
N LYS A 7 -3.59 28.56 35.36
CA LYS A 7 -2.22 28.23 35.78
C LYS A 7 -1.35 27.81 34.59
N ALA A 8 -0.11 28.26 34.57
CA ALA A 8 0.91 27.88 33.60
C ALA A 8 2.32 27.90 34.21
N VAL A 9 3.21 27.07 33.67
CA VAL A 9 4.64 27.05 34.02
C VAL A 9 5.37 28.09 33.17
N ASN A 10 5.85 29.15 33.82
CA ASN A 10 6.51 30.27 33.15
C ASN A 10 7.97 30.38 33.58
N TYR A 11 8.85 30.54 32.59
CA TYR A 11 10.27 30.78 32.79
C TYR A 11 10.52 32.15 33.43
N GLN A 12 11.41 32.20 34.43
CA GLN A 12 11.76 33.41 35.20
C GLN A 12 13.24 33.78 35.09
N GLY A 13 14.02 33.04 34.29
CA GLY A 13 15.47 33.15 34.21
C GLY A 13 16.15 31.82 34.56
N PRO A 14 17.50 31.76 34.46
CA PRO A 14 18.24 30.52 34.64
C PRO A 14 17.93 29.82 35.96
N TYR A 15 17.69 28.52 35.88
CA TYR A 15 17.30 27.60 36.96
C TYR A 15 16.04 28.02 37.71
N LYS A 16 15.12 28.74 37.05
CA LYS A 16 13.91 29.25 37.68
C LYS A 16 12.70 29.23 36.74
N VAL A 17 11.73 28.39 37.08
CA VAL A 17 10.36 28.45 36.55
C VAL A 17 9.40 28.75 37.69
N LYS A 18 8.24 29.29 37.37
CA LYS A 18 7.17 29.55 38.34
C LYS A 18 5.82 29.16 37.79
N VAL A 19 5.02 28.48 38.61
CA VAL A 19 3.60 28.26 38.33
C VAL A 19 2.85 29.52 38.71
N GLN A 20 2.21 30.15 37.72
CA GLN A 20 1.50 31.41 37.92
C GLN A 20 0.20 31.48 37.13
N ASP A 21 -0.72 32.31 37.61
CA ASP A 21 -1.95 32.65 36.91
C ASP A 21 -1.64 33.59 35.74
N ILE A 22 -1.96 33.16 34.52
CA ILE A 22 -1.85 33.95 33.28
C ILE A 22 -3.22 34.02 32.60
N GLU A 23 -3.39 34.95 31.66
CA GLU A 23 -4.63 35.07 30.89
C GLU A 23 -4.92 33.80 30.08
N LEU A 24 -6.20 33.37 30.06
CA LEU A 24 -6.65 32.29 29.20
C LEU A 24 -6.36 32.60 27.71
N PRO A 25 -5.89 31.62 26.92
CA PRO A 25 -5.69 31.82 25.49
C PRO A 25 -7.02 32.08 24.80
N LYS A 26 -6.98 32.92 23.76
CA LYS A 26 -8.10 33.25 22.89
C LYS A 26 -7.83 32.73 21.49
N LEU A 27 -8.87 32.48 20.72
CA LEU A 27 -8.73 32.23 19.28
C LEU A 27 -8.22 33.50 18.62
N GLU A 28 -7.12 33.40 17.85
CA GLU A 28 -6.56 34.54 17.11
C GLU A 28 -6.78 34.41 15.60
N HIS A 29 -7.05 33.19 15.12
CA HIS A 29 -7.32 32.88 13.72
C HIS A 29 -8.50 31.88 13.60
N PRO A 30 -9.28 31.91 12.49
CA PRO A 30 -10.36 30.95 12.27
C PRO A 30 -9.93 29.47 12.26
N ASP A 31 -8.67 29.18 11.96
CA ASP A 31 -8.12 27.81 11.93
C ASP A 31 -7.58 27.35 13.31
N ASP A 32 -7.72 28.16 14.35
CA ASP A 32 -7.25 27.83 15.69
C ASP A 32 -8.25 26.95 16.45
N VAL A 33 -7.77 26.19 17.41
CA VAL A 33 -8.58 25.64 18.51
C VAL A 33 -7.99 26.00 19.86
N ILE A 34 -8.85 26.06 20.88
CA ILE A 34 -8.40 26.04 22.28
C ILE A 34 -8.57 24.63 22.80
N VAL A 35 -7.50 24.06 23.35
CA VAL A 35 -7.47 22.73 23.94
C VAL A 35 -7.33 22.87 25.45
N LYS A 36 -8.21 22.20 26.20
CA LYS A 36 -8.04 21.96 27.63
C LYS A 36 -7.02 20.83 27.81
N VAL A 37 -5.86 21.15 28.33
CA VAL A 37 -4.73 20.21 28.42
C VAL A 37 -5.06 19.13 29.46
N THR A 38 -5.02 17.87 29.05
CA THR A 38 -5.15 16.73 29.96
C THR A 38 -3.79 16.34 30.51
N THR A 39 -2.81 16.26 29.62
CA THR A 39 -1.43 15.89 29.96
C THR A 39 -0.45 16.72 29.14
N ALA A 40 0.57 17.23 29.82
CA ALA A 40 1.78 17.79 29.23
C ALA A 40 3.00 17.01 29.71
N ALA A 41 4.17 17.21 29.12
CA ALA A 41 5.40 16.61 29.62
C ALA A 41 6.56 17.60 29.72
N ILE A 42 7.56 17.24 30.52
CA ILE A 42 8.87 17.91 30.56
C ILE A 42 9.79 17.19 29.57
N CYS A 43 10.44 17.95 28.70
CA CYS A 43 11.43 17.46 27.74
C CYS A 43 12.85 17.86 28.15
N GLY A 44 13.86 17.12 27.69
CA GLY A 44 15.26 17.53 27.84
C GLY A 44 15.57 18.87 27.17
N SER A 45 14.84 19.20 26.10
CA SER A 45 15.01 20.47 25.41
C SER A 45 14.47 21.67 26.20
N ASP A 46 13.51 21.46 27.11
CA ASP A 46 13.09 22.49 28.07
C ASP A 46 14.23 22.83 29.05
N LEU A 47 15.10 21.85 29.38
CA LEU A 47 16.24 22.07 30.26
C LEU A 47 17.27 23.03 29.66
N HIS A 48 17.51 22.98 28.35
CA HIS A 48 18.42 23.95 27.72
C HIS A 48 17.95 25.41 27.92
N MET A 49 16.63 25.65 27.91
CA MET A 49 16.08 26.97 28.26
C MET A 49 16.13 27.23 29.76
N TYR A 50 15.75 26.23 30.58
CA TYR A 50 15.80 26.31 32.04
C TYR A 50 17.20 26.66 32.57
N GLU A 51 18.24 26.00 32.09
CA GLU A 51 19.65 26.21 32.47
C GLU A 51 20.23 27.56 31.97
N GLY A 52 19.49 28.29 31.11
CA GLY A 52 19.97 29.53 30.50
C GLY A 52 20.97 29.32 29.36
N ARG A 53 20.96 28.14 28.72
CA ARG A 53 21.87 27.78 27.60
C ARG A 53 21.33 28.21 26.23
N THR A 54 20.28 29.02 26.21
CA THR A 54 19.64 29.52 25.00
C THR A 54 19.29 31.01 25.15
N ALA A 55 18.83 31.65 24.08
CA ALA A 55 18.38 33.05 24.09
C ALA A 55 16.95 33.24 24.67
N ALA A 56 16.51 32.36 25.59
CA ALA A 56 15.17 32.43 26.16
C ALA A 56 15.06 33.59 27.15
N GLU A 57 13.99 34.38 27.02
CA GLU A 57 13.72 35.53 27.90
C GLU A 57 12.64 35.19 28.95
N PRO A 58 12.71 35.74 30.18
CA PRO A 58 11.67 35.56 31.19
C PRO A 58 10.26 35.90 30.68
N GLY A 59 9.29 35.08 31.06
CA GLY A 59 7.87 35.25 30.71
C GLY A 59 7.33 34.20 29.72
N ILE A 60 8.20 33.46 29.02
CA ILE A 60 7.80 32.36 28.13
C ILE A 60 7.08 31.27 28.96
N THR A 61 5.94 30.78 28.47
CA THR A 61 5.28 29.57 29.00
C THR A 61 5.89 28.33 28.36
N PHE A 62 6.40 27.41 29.17
CA PHE A 62 7.05 26.18 28.72
C PHE A 62 6.08 25.10 28.25
N GLY A 63 6.60 24.09 27.56
CA GLY A 63 5.89 22.87 27.19
C GLY A 63 5.53 22.73 25.71
N HIS A 64 6.13 21.75 25.06
CA HIS A 64 5.86 21.42 23.66
C HIS A 64 5.36 19.99 23.44
N GLU A 65 5.21 19.23 24.52
CA GLU A 65 4.63 17.91 24.52
C GLU A 65 3.24 17.98 25.13
N ASN A 66 2.22 18.13 24.28
CA ASN A 66 0.90 18.60 24.71
C ASN A 66 -0.22 17.69 24.18
N MET A 67 -1.16 17.31 25.05
CA MET A 67 -2.35 16.53 24.71
C MET A 67 -3.56 17.04 25.50
N GLY A 68 -4.75 16.96 24.93
CA GLY A 68 -5.95 17.37 25.63
C GLY A 68 -7.25 17.20 24.87
N ILE A 69 -8.27 17.91 25.35
CA ILE A 69 -9.62 17.91 24.78
C ILE A 69 -9.90 19.26 24.13
N VAL A 70 -10.41 19.26 22.89
CA VAL A 70 -10.84 20.47 22.19
C VAL A 70 -11.99 21.14 22.96
N GLU A 71 -11.80 22.38 23.41
CA GLU A 71 -12.77 23.16 24.19
C GLU A 71 -13.48 24.21 23.35
N GLN A 72 -12.75 24.91 22.48
CA GLN A 72 -13.27 25.92 21.55
C GLN A 72 -12.67 25.74 20.15
N LEU A 73 -13.42 26.08 19.11
CA LEU A 73 -13.00 26.01 17.72
C LEU A 73 -13.17 27.36 17.04
N GLY A 74 -12.21 27.72 16.20
CA GLY A 74 -12.40 28.77 15.21
C GLY A 74 -13.30 28.32 14.07
N GLU A 75 -13.87 29.29 13.36
CA GLU A 75 -14.87 29.06 12.29
C GLU A 75 -14.31 28.31 11.06
N GLY A 76 -12.99 28.29 10.88
CA GLY A 76 -12.29 27.61 9.78
C GLY A 76 -11.95 26.15 10.07
N VAL A 77 -12.18 25.65 11.29
CA VAL A 77 -11.87 24.27 11.68
C VAL A 77 -12.96 23.32 11.20
N THR A 78 -12.59 22.30 10.41
CA THR A 78 -13.54 21.40 9.73
C THR A 78 -13.37 19.93 10.08
N LEU A 79 -12.21 19.51 10.59
CA LEU A 79 -11.92 18.09 10.88
C LEU A 79 -12.10 17.72 12.36
N LEU A 80 -12.14 18.72 13.24
CA LEU A 80 -12.26 18.56 14.69
C LEU A 80 -13.61 19.07 15.19
N LYS A 81 -14.03 18.58 16.35
CA LYS A 81 -15.19 19.09 17.11
C LYS A 81 -14.86 19.25 18.59
N LYS A 82 -15.64 20.09 19.29
CA LYS A 82 -15.58 20.18 20.75
C LYS A 82 -15.70 18.78 21.37
N GLY A 83 -14.87 18.49 22.37
CA GLY A 83 -14.79 17.19 23.02
C GLY A 83 -13.86 16.17 22.35
N ASP A 84 -13.33 16.45 21.16
CA ASP A 84 -12.33 15.57 20.55
C ASP A 84 -11.03 15.55 21.37
N ARG A 85 -10.49 14.35 21.60
CA ARG A 85 -9.18 14.15 22.22
C ARG A 85 -8.10 14.26 21.15
N VAL A 86 -7.09 15.09 21.40
CA VAL A 86 -6.04 15.42 20.44
C VAL A 86 -4.67 15.43 21.11
N VAL A 87 -3.66 14.95 20.40
CA VAL A 87 -2.25 15.18 20.73
C VAL A 87 -1.64 16.10 19.68
N MET A 88 -0.85 17.07 20.15
CA MET A 88 -0.24 18.07 19.29
C MET A 88 1.24 17.70 19.07
N PRO A 89 1.68 17.56 17.80
CA PRO A 89 3.10 17.61 17.48
C PRO A 89 3.75 18.82 18.13
N PHE A 90 4.99 18.69 18.60
CA PHE A 90 5.72 19.83 19.14
C PHE A 90 5.95 20.92 18.08
N ASN A 91 6.05 20.53 16.80
CA ASN A 91 6.16 21.48 15.69
C ASN A 91 4.83 22.21 15.47
N VAL A 92 4.90 23.52 15.27
CA VAL A 92 3.82 24.32 14.70
C VAL A 92 4.07 24.43 13.19
N ALA A 93 3.09 24.02 12.39
CA ALA A 93 3.20 24.05 10.93
C ALA A 93 1.91 24.59 10.29
N ASP A 94 2.05 25.30 9.17
CA ASP A 94 0.94 25.96 8.47
C ASP A 94 0.17 25.02 7.52
N GLY A 95 0.73 23.84 7.21
CA GLY A 95 0.13 22.86 6.30
C GLY A 95 0.09 23.26 4.82
N ARG A 96 0.64 24.42 4.45
CA ARG A 96 0.46 25.03 3.11
C ARG A 96 1.73 25.59 2.48
N CYS A 97 2.77 25.88 3.25
CA CYS A 97 4.05 26.25 2.66
C CYS A 97 4.68 25.06 1.93
N ARG A 98 5.60 25.33 1.00
CA ARG A 98 6.32 24.30 0.23
C ARG A 98 6.87 23.17 1.10
N ASN A 99 7.48 23.50 2.23
CA ASN A 99 8.04 22.48 3.13
C ASN A 99 6.95 21.60 3.74
N CYS A 100 5.81 22.16 4.13
CA CYS A 100 4.68 21.38 4.64
C CYS A 100 4.06 20.49 3.55
N GLU A 101 3.92 21.00 2.32
CA GLU A 101 3.46 20.19 1.18
C GLU A 101 4.40 19.02 0.84
N GLU A 102 5.70 19.17 1.09
CA GLU A 102 6.72 18.13 0.92
C GLU A 102 6.87 17.21 2.16
N GLY A 103 6.04 17.38 3.20
CA GLY A 103 6.09 16.58 4.43
C GLY A 103 7.24 16.96 5.39
N ARG A 104 7.88 18.10 5.18
CA ARG A 104 9.00 18.63 5.98
C ARG A 104 8.51 19.65 7.01
N THR A 105 7.57 19.22 7.85
CA THR A 105 6.83 20.10 8.78
C THR A 105 7.70 20.74 9.86
N ALA A 106 8.84 20.14 10.21
CA ALA A 106 9.74 20.66 11.23
C ALA A 106 10.37 22.01 10.84
N PHE A 107 10.46 22.28 9.55
CA PHE A 107 11.04 23.50 8.99
C PHE A 107 9.99 24.31 8.21
N CYS A 108 8.76 24.39 8.74
CA CYS A 108 7.71 25.20 8.15
C CYS A 108 8.15 26.67 7.98
N THR A 109 7.95 27.25 6.80
CA THR A 109 8.37 28.64 6.50
C THR A 109 7.26 29.66 6.72
N GLY A 110 6.04 29.23 7.06
CA GLY A 110 4.87 30.10 7.20
C GLY A 110 4.50 30.51 8.62
N VAL A 111 5.22 29.99 9.63
CA VAL A 111 4.85 30.12 11.06
C VAL A 111 5.76 31.03 11.87
N ASN A 112 6.97 31.29 11.38
CA ASN A 112 7.99 32.04 12.11
C ASN A 112 8.71 33.01 11.16
N PRO A 113 8.35 34.30 11.14
CA PRO A 113 8.96 35.26 10.22
C PRO A 113 10.48 35.31 10.38
N GLY A 114 11.22 35.13 9.28
CA GLY A 114 12.68 35.17 9.26
C GLY A 114 13.40 33.88 9.65
N PHE A 115 12.67 32.82 10.02
CA PHE A 115 13.26 31.54 10.41
C PHE A 115 12.38 30.35 9.98
N ALA A 116 12.99 29.25 9.52
CA ALA A 116 12.23 28.05 9.15
C ALA A 116 12.02 27.15 10.36
N GLY A 117 10.76 26.88 10.71
CA GLY A 117 10.37 26.06 11.85
C GLY A 117 9.61 26.86 12.91
N GLY A 118 8.74 26.17 13.63
CA GLY A 118 7.98 26.72 14.75
C GLY A 118 7.68 25.63 15.77
N ALA A 119 7.54 26.01 17.03
CA ALA A 119 7.29 25.10 18.13
C ALA A 119 6.61 25.82 19.30
N TYR A 120 5.82 25.08 20.09
CA TYR A 120 5.17 25.62 21.28
C TYR A 120 6.20 25.90 22.39
N GLY A 121 6.12 27.05 23.06
CA GLY A 121 6.88 27.31 24.29
C GLY A 121 8.39 27.20 24.14
N TYR A 122 8.93 27.41 22.94
CA TYR A 122 10.35 27.24 22.63
C TYR A 122 10.96 28.53 22.08
N VAL A 123 12.17 28.84 22.52
CA VAL A 123 12.91 30.04 22.10
C VAL A 123 13.15 30.10 20.59
N ALA A 124 13.00 31.29 20.00
CA ALA A 124 13.21 31.57 18.58
C ALA A 124 12.35 30.74 17.59
N MET A 125 11.30 30.06 18.07
CA MET A 125 10.45 29.15 17.29
C MET A 125 9.02 29.70 17.10
N GLY A 126 8.90 31.02 16.95
CA GLY A 126 7.65 31.72 16.74
C GLY A 126 6.95 32.16 18.04
N PRO A 127 5.78 32.81 17.94
CA PRO A 127 5.08 33.43 19.07
C PRO A 127 4.23 32.44 19.89
N TYR A 128 4.45 31.13 19.73
CA TYR A 128 3.54 30.11 20.23
C TYR A 128 3.81 29.80 21.70
N LYS A 129 2.82 30.00 22.56
CA LYS A 129 2.92 29.67 23.99
C LYS A 129 2.92 28.15 24.20
N GLY A 130 3.66 27.70 25.22
CA GLY A 130 3.72 26.29 25.60
C GLY A 130 2.45 25.78 26.31
N GLY A 131 2.34 24.46 26.41
CA GLY A 131 1.20 23.74 26.96
C GLY A 131 1.42 23.09 28.32
N GLN A 132 2.50 23.39 29.04
CA GLN A 132 2.56 23.16 30.49
C GLN A 132 1.67 24.19 31.22
N ALA A 133 0.38 24.14 30.90
CA ALA A 133 -0.66 25.08 31.28
C ALA A 133 -2.02 24.36 31.24
N GLN A 134 -3.05 24.97 31.83
CA GLN A 134 -4.38 24.35 31.84
C GLN A 134 -5.08 24.39 30.48
N TYR A 135 -4.77 25.37 29.63
CA TYR A 135 -5.28 25.49 28.27
C TYR A 135 -4.16 25.93 27.32
N ILE A 136 -4.27 25.54 26.05
CA ILE A 136 -3.34 25.92 24.99
C ILE A 136 -4.11 26.29 23.73
N ARG A 137 -3.61 27.31 23.00
CA ARG A 137 -4.05 27.60 21.63
C ARG A 137 -3.25 26.78 20.65
N VAL A 138 -3.94 26.05 19.77
CA VAL A 138 -3.34 25.24 18.72
C VAL A 138 -3.70 25.86 17.36
N PRO A 139 -2.75 26.53 16.69
CA PRO A 139 -3.00 27.11 15.38
C PRO A 139 -3.00 26.06 14.28
N TYR A 140 -3.68 26.37 13.17
CA TYR A 140 -3.81 25.47 12.01
C TYR A 140 -4.26 24.06 12.44
N ALA A 141 -5.30 24.01 13.27
CA ALA A 141 -5.65 22.86 14.10
C ALA A 141 -5.90 21.59 13.28
N ASP A 142 -6.61 21.71 12.16
CA ASP A 142 -6.89 20.60 11.24
C ASP A 142 -5.60 19.96 10.70
N PHE A 143 -4.52 20.73 10.56
CA PHE A 143 -3.21 20.21 10.16
C PHE A 143 -2.42 19.68 11.35
N ASN A 144 -2.30 20.44 12.44
CA ASN A 144 -1.40 20.11 13.53
C ASN A 144 -1.98 19.02 14.45
N ALA A 145 -3.21 19.18 14.92
CA ALA A 145 -3.78 18.29 15.95
C ALA A 145 -4.03 16.88 15.41
N LEU A 146 -3.41 15.88 16.02
CA LEU A 146 -3.70 14.48 15.74
C LEU A 146 -4.85 14.01 16.64
N LYS A 147 -6.01 13.76 16.03
CA LYS A 147 -7.16 13.16 16.70
C LYS A 147 -6.84 11.75 17.23
N LEU A 148 -7.18 11.52 18.49
CA LEU A 148 -7.03 10.27 19.22
C LEU A 148 -8.38 9.56 19.40
N PRO A 149 -8.38 8.24 19.70
CA PRO A 149 -9.58 7.54 20.13
C PRO A 149 -10.21 8.17 21.38
N ALA A 150 -11.54 8.05 21.47
CA ALA A 150 -12.28 8.48 22.66
C ALA A 150 -11.91 7.63 23.90
N GLY A 151 -12.22 8.14 25.08
CA GLY A 151 -11.89 7.50 26.36
C GLY A 151 -10.53 7.92 26.92
N LYS A 152 -10.07 7.21 27.95
CA LYS A 152 -8.84 7.50 28.72
C LYS A 152 -7.71 6.49 28.49
N GLU A 153 -7.94 5.51 27.63
CA GLU A 153 -6.95 4.49 27.33
C GLU A 153 -5.71 5.13 26.67
N HIS A 154 -4.55 4.56 26.97
CA HIS A 154 -3.27 4.95 26.41
C HIS A 154 -2.85 6.41 26.67
N GLU A 155 -3.37 7.10 27.69
CA GLU A 155 -3.01 8.51 27.99
C GLU A 155 -1.49 8.71 28.07
N ALA A 156 -0.79 7.90 28.89
CA ALA A 156 0.65 7.96 29.06
C ALA A 156 1.45 7.51 27.83
N ASP A 157 0.84 6.73 26.92
CA ASP A 157 1.49 6.32 25.66
C ASP A 157 1.30 7.40 24.59
N PHE A 158 0.10 7.96 24.46
CA PHE A 158 -0.27 8.91 23.42
C PHE A 158 0.39 10.27 23.60
N ILE A 159 0.62 10.73 24.83
CA ILE A 159 1.36 11.98 25.05
C ILE A 159 2.76 11.94 24.42
N LEU A 160 3.39 10.76 24.36
CA LEU A 160 4.73 10.59 23.78
C LEU A 160 4.73 10.71 22.25
N LEU A 161 3.56 10.74 21.60
CA LEU A 161 3.40 11.04 20.18
C LEU A 161 3.57 12.53 19.85
N ALA A 162 3.58 13.40 20.86
CA ALA A 162 3.81 14.83 20.67
C ALA A 162 5.24 15.12 20.21
N ASP A 163 6.22 14.34 20.70
CA ASP A 163 7.64 14.54 20.42
C ASP A 163 8.43 13.23 20.46
N ILE A 164 8.75 12.73 21.66
CA ILE A 164 9.93 11.86 21.82
C ILE A 164 9.81 10.50 21.12
N PHE A 165 8.61 9.93 20.97
CA PHE A 165 8.46 8.67 20.24
C PHE A 165 8.66 8.87 18.73
N PRO A 166 7.97 9.83 18.07
CA PRO A 166 8.31 10.28 16.72
C PRO A 166 9.78 10.68 16.55
N THR A 167 10.39 11.39 17.51
CA THR A 167 11.78 11.86 17.41
C THR A 167 12.78 10.71 17.47
N GLY A 168 12.56 9.72 18.36
CA GLY A 168 13.33 8.48 18.35
C GLY A 168 13.17 7.71 17.04
N TRP A 169 11.94 7.62 16.53
CA TRP A 169 11.67 7.00 15.23
C TRP A 169 12.36 7.73 14.07
N HIS A 170 12.36 9.06 14.10
CA HIS A 170 13.02 9.92 13.12
C HIS A 170 14.52 9.69 13.10
N GLY A 171 15.17 9.59 14.26
CA GLY A 171 16.60 9.29 14.34
C GLY A 171 16.96 7.97 13.66
N VAL A 172 16.16 6.93 13.85
CA VAL A 172 16.32 5.65 13.13
C VAL A 172 16.09 5.84 11.64
N GLU A 173 15.06 6.60 11.24
CA GLU A 173 14.72 6.83 9.84
C GLU A 173 15.83 7.54 9.06
N ILE A 174 16.33 8.65 9.57
CA ILE A 174 17.34 9.46 8.88
C ILE A 174 18.73 8.83 8.90
N SER A 175 18.96 7.79 9.71
CA SER A 175 20.15 6.94 9.60
C SER A 175 20.13 6.05 8.34
N GLY A 176 18.98 5.90 7.68
CA GLY A 176 18.80 5.00 6.54
C GLY A 176 18.62 3.53 6.94
N PHE A 177 18.20 3.28 8.18
CA PHE A 177 18.02 1.95 8.77
C PHE A 177 17.09 1.04 7.96
N ARG A 178 17.48 -0.23 7.84
CA ARG A 178 16.68 -1.33 7.26
C ARG A 178 16.51 -2.46 8.27
N SER A 179 15.37 -3.14 8.22
CA SER A 179 15.12 -4.32 9.07
C SER A 179 16.24 -5.34 8.91
N GLY A 180 16.70 -5.93 10.02
CA GLY A 180 17.82 -6.86 10.10
C GLY A 180 19.18 -6.21 10.36
N GLU A 181 19.32 -4.89 10.24
CA GLU A 181 20.55 -4.16 10.56
C GLU A 181 20.78 -4.02 12.08
N SER A 182 22.03 -3.83 12.46
CA SER A 182 22.48 -3.53 13.83
C SER A 182 22.59 -2.03 14.07
N VAL A 183 22.28 -1.57 15.29
CA VAL A 183 22.22 -0.13 15.61
C VAL A 183 22.91 0.19 16.94
N ALA A 184 23.72 1.24 16.97
CA ALA A 184 24.20 1.87 18.22
C ALA A 184 23.46 3.19 18.49
N VAL A 185 22.82 3.30 19.65
CA VAL A 185 22.15 4.53 20.10
C VAL A 185 22.98 5.16 21.21
N PHE A 186 23.47 6.36 20.98
CA PHE A 186 24.17 7.16 21.98
C PHE A 186 23.17 8.01 22.76
N GLY A 187 23.14 7.82 24.07
CA GLY A 187 22.17 8.41 24.98
C GLY A 187 21.05 7.43 25.34
N ALA A 188 20.82 7.24 26.64
CA ALA A 188 19.69 6.47 27.19
C ALA A 188 18.67 7.38 27.90
N GLY A 189 18.64 8.68 27.56
CA GLY A 189 17.53 9.55 27.92
C GLY A 189 16.23 9.16 27.19
N PRO A 190 15.10 9.84 27.44
CA PRO A 190 13.81 9.48 26.84
C PRO A 190 13.83 9.35 25.31
N VAL A 191 14.48 10.27 24.59
CA VAL A 191 14.63 10.21 23.13
C VAL A 191 15.47 9.01 22.69
N GLY A 192 16.58 8.75 23.39
CA GLY A 192 17.46 7.60 23.09
C GLY A 192 16.78 6.26 23.33
N LEU A 193 16.04 6.13 24.43
CA LEU A 193 15.21 4.95 24.70
C LEU A 193 14.10 4.79 23.64
N MET A 194 13.50 5.88 23.18
CA MET A 194 12.54 5.83 22.06
C MET A 194 13.20 5.47 20.73
N ALA A 195 14.44 5.88 20.47
CA ALA A 195 15.19 5.49 19.27
C ALA A 195 15.54 4.00 19.30
N ALA A 196 16.03 3.50 20.44
CA ALA A 196 16.30 2.09 20.66
C ALA A 196 15.02 1.24 20.51
N TYR A 197 13.93 1.67 21.16
CA TYR A 197 12.63 1.03 21.05
C TYR A 197 12.09 1.03 19.61
N SER A 198 12.25 2.14 18.89
CA SER A 198 11.89 2.24 17.48
C SER A 198 12.71 1.29 16.60
N ALA A 199 14.01 1.14 16.86
CA ALA A 199 14.85 0.17 16.15
C ALA A 199 14.39 -1.28 16.40
N VAL A 200 14.05 -1.62 17.64
CA VAL A 200 13.48 -2.94 18.00
C VAL A 200 12.15 -3.18 17.26
N LEU A 201 11.23 -2.22 17.30
CA LEU A 201 9.93 -2.32 16.60
C LEU A 201 10.09 -2.46 15.07
N ARG A 202 11.17 -1.90 14.51
CA ARG A 202 11.51 -1.96 13.08
C ARG A 202 12.35 -3.19 12.69
N GLY A 203 12.58 -4.12 13.63
CA GLY A 203 13.23 -5.40 13.35
C GLY A 203 14.76 -5.33 13.30
N ALA A 204 15.40 -4.48 14.09
CA ALA A 204 16.85 -4.51 14.26
C ALA A 204 17.32 -5.88 14.78
N SER A 205 18.45 -6.36 14.24
CA SER A 205 19.04 -7.64 14.68
C SER A 205 19.71 -7.51 16.05
N ARG A 206 20.33 -6.36 16.32
CA ARG A 206 20.96 -5.98 17.59
C ARG A 206 20.84 -4.47 17.80
N VAL A 207 20.58 -4.07 19.04
CA VAL A 207 20.53 -2.65 19.43
C VAL A 207 21.42 -2.45 20.65
N PHE A 208 22.41 -1.59 20.53
CA PHE A 208 23.31 -1.20 21.61
C PHE A 208 22.91 0.19 22.11
N VAL A 209 22.83 0.41 23.41
CA VAL A 209 22.49 1.71 23.99
C VAL A 209 23.59 2.18 24.92
N VAL A 210 24.17 3.34 24.62
CA VAL A 210 25.36 3.88 25.28
C VAL A 210 24.97 5.01 26.23
N ASP A 211 25.29 4.87 27.52
CA ASP A 211 25.09 5.93 28.52
C ASP A 211 26.03 5.67 29.72
N ARG A 212 26.03 6.56 30.72
CA ARG A 212 26.73 6.39 32.01
C ARG A 212 25.77 6.12 33.17
N VAL A 213 24.48 6.39 33.00
CA VAL A 213 23.49 6.30 34.08
C VAL A 213 22.93 4.87 34.16
N PRO A 214 23.20 4.11 35.24
CA PRO A 214 22.81 2.70 35.31
C PRO A 214 21.31 2.45 35.15
N GLU A 215 20.46 3.29 35.75
CA GLU A 215 18.99 3.14 35.66
C GLU A 215 18.47 3.31 34.22
N ARG A 216 19.07 4.23 33.46
CA ARG A 216 18.74 4.45 32.05
C ARG A 216 19.15 3.25 31.19
N LEU A 217 20.34 2.70 31.45
CA LEU A 217 20.83 1.48 30.80
C LEU A 217 19.96 0.25 31.12
N GLN A 218 19.52 0.10 32.37
CA GLN A 218 18.57 -0.95 32.76
C GLN A 218 17.23 -0.83 32.02
N SER A 219 16.79 0.39 31.73
CA SER A 219 15.57 0.62 30.95
C SER A 219 15.72 0.17 29.49
N ALA A 220 16.91 0.33 28.90
CA ALA A 220 17.22 -0.21 27.58
C ALA A 220 17.25 -1.75 27.57
N GLU A 221 17.77 -2.38 28.63
CA GLU A 221 17.80 -3.84 28.76
C GLU A 221 16.39 -4.44 28.79
N LYS A 222 15.44 -3.79 29.49
CA LYS A 222 14.02 -4.22 29.56
C LYS A 222 13.31 -4.29 28.20
N ILE A 223 13.79 -3.55 27.20
CA ILE A 223 13.25 -3.56 25.83
C ILE A 223 14.09 -4.43 24.87
N GLY A 224 15.02 -5.23 25.39
CA GLY A 224 15.82 -6.18 24.63
C GLY A 224 17.08 -5.59 23.98
N CYS A 225 17.55 -4.43 24.44
CA CYS A 225 18.79 -3.82 23.96
C CYS A 225 19.99 -4.20 24.84
N THR A 226 21.19 -4.13 24.26
CA THR A 226 22.47 -4.35 24.97
C THR A 226 22.95 -3.02 25.57
N PRO A 227 22.99 -2.87 26.91
CA PRO A 227 23.50 -1.65 27.53
C PRO A 227 25.03 -1.57 27.44
N ILE A 228 25.56 -0.38 27.15
CA ILE A 228 26.99 -0.08 27.07
C ILE A 228 27.28 1.09 28.01
N ASP A 229 28.02 0.80 29.08
CA ASP A 229 28.42 1.78 30.08
C ASP A 229 29.79 2.36 29.73
N PHE A 230 29.78 3.58 29.16
CA PHE A 230 31.00 4.20 28.66
C PHE A 230 31.98 4.63 29.76
N THR A 231 31.61 4.53 31.05
CA THR A 231 32.54 4.78 32.18
C THR A 231 33.50 3.62 32.42
N LYS A 232 33.22 2.44 31.84
CA LYS A 232 33.99 1.21 32.03
C LYS A 232 35.04 0.97 30.93
N GLY A 233 35.09 1.84 29.93
CA GLY A 233 36.00 1.70 28.79
C GLY A 233 35.54 2.50 27.57
N ASP A 234 36.27 2.37 26.47
CA ASP A 234 35.86 2.98 25.21
C ASP A 234 34.58 2.31 24.68
N ALA A 235 33.54 3.12 24.46
CA ALA A 235 32.23 2.61 24.05
C ALA A 235 32.25 1.91 22.68
N VAL A 236 33.11 2.37 21.76
CA VAL A 236 33.22 1.79 20.42
C VAL A 236 33.81 0.38 20.52
N ASP A 237 34.90 0.22 21.27
CA ASP A 237 35.54 -1.08 21.47
C ASP A 237 34.59 -2.07 22.17
N MET A 238 33.81 -1.60 23.15
CA MET A 238 32.81 -2.40 23.84
C MET A 238 31.69 -2.85 22.91
N ILE A 239 31.19 -1.98 22.03
CA ILE A 239 30.16 -2.31 21.04
C ILE A 239 30.72 -3.33 20.03
N ILE A 240 31.89 -3.08 19.46
CA ILE A 240 32.51 -3.97 18.47
C ILE A 240 32.69 -5.36 19.08
N LYS A 241 33.21 -5.44 20.31
CA LYS A 241 33.35 -6.71 21.03
C LYS A 241 31.99 -7.40 21.27
N ALA A 242 30.97 -6.64 21.66
CA ALA A 242 29.62 -7.17 21.88
C ALA A 242 28.89 -7.51 20.57
N ASN A 243 29.40 -7.05 19.43
CA ASN A 243 28.89 -7.30 18.10
C ASN A 243 29.80 -8.25 17.30
N ASP A 244 30.36 -9.26 17.97
CA ASP A 244 31.20 -10.32 17.37
C ASP A 244 32.44 -9.81 16.60
N GLY A 245 32.98 -8.66 17.01
CA GLY A 245 34.14 -8.03 16.37
C GLY A 245 33.80 -7.11 15.20
N GLU A 246 32.51 -6.86 14.93
CA GLU A 246 32.05 -6.05 13.79
C GLU A 246 31.53 -4.66 14.23
N GLU A 247 31.75 -3.67 13.37
CA GLU A 247 31.09 -2.36 13.45
C GLU A 247 29.56 -2.48 13.26
N VAL A 248 28.78 -1.49 13.73
CA VAL A 248 27.32 -1.48 13.54
C VAL A 248 26.92 -0.91 12.18
N ASP A 249 25.74 -1.28 11.66
CA ASP A 249 25.23 -0.75 10.39
C ASP A 249 24.82 0.73 10.48
N ARG A 250 24.20 1.09 11.61
CA ARG A 250 23.65 2.43 11.88
C ARG A 250 24.06 2.92 13.25
N SER A 251 24.19 4.23 13.40
CA SER A 251 24.24 4.83 14.72
C SER A 251 23.33 6.05 14.83
N ILE A 252 22.92 6.34 16.06
CA ILE A 252 21.96 7.41 16.38
C ILE A 252 22.51 8.24 17.53
N ASP A 253 22.58 9.55 17.36
CA ASP A 253 22.88 10.51 18.44
C ASP A 253 21.59 11.06 19.05
N ALA A 254 21.30 10.66 20.28
CA ALA A 254 20.20 11.18 21.09
C ALA A 254 20.71 11.94 22.33
N VAL A 255 21.90 12.55 22.24
CA VAL A 255 22.54 13.37 23.27
C VAL A 255 22.63 14.83 22.84
N GLY A 256 23.29 15.12 21.72
CA GLY A 256 23.52 16.48 21.24
C GLY A 256 24.70 17.22 21.92
N TYR A 257 24.66 18.56 21.87
CA TYR A 257 25.80 19.43 22.16
C TYR A 257 26.35 19.39 23.60
N GLN A 258 25.56 18.93 24.59
CA GLN A 258 25.98 18.77 25.99
C GLN A 258 26.55 17.35 26.29
N ALA A 259 27.12 16.69 25.27
CA ALA A 259 27.71 15.38 25.42
C ALA A 259 28.91 15.39 26.39
N VAL A 260 29.15 14.27 27.08
CA VAL A 260 30.28 14.09 28.01
C VAL A 260 31.08 12.86 27.62
N GLY A 261 32.40 12.93 27.77
CA GLY A 261 33.31 11.80 27.54
C GLY A 261 33.38 10.84 28.74
N ASN A 262 34.27 9.83 28.63
CA ASN A 262 34.49 8.79 29.65
C ASN A 262 34.79 9.35 31.05
N GLY A 263 35.47 10.49 31.14
CA GLY A 263 35.76 11.17 32.42
C GLY A 263 34.57 11.86 33.09
N GLY A 264 33.41 11.97 32.43
CA GLY A 264 32.14 12.43 33.01
C GLY A 264 32.03 13.89 33.48
N ASP A 265 33.16 14.58 33.71
CA ASP A 265 33.18 15.85 34.44
C ASP A 265 33.17 17.09 33.53
N LYS A 266 33.45 16.93 32.23
CA LYS A 266 33.53 18.03 31.27
C LYS A 266 32.74 17.73 30.00
N GLU A 267 31.93 18.70 29.57
CA GLU A 267 31.26 18.69 28.27
C GLU A 267 32.30 18.59 27.14
N GLN A 268 32.03 17.71 26.19
CA GLN A 268 32.79 17.45 24.97
C GLN A 268 31.79 17.32 23.81
N PRO A 269 31.38 18.45 23.20
CA PRO A 269 30.23 18.48 22.27
C PRO A 269 30.34 17.56 21.05
N ASN A 270 31.56 17.19 20.63
CA ASN A 270 31.81 16.34 19.48
C ASN A 270 31.95 14.84 19.79
N ILE A 271 32.06 14.44 21.06
CA ILE A 271 32.48 13.07 21.40
C ILE A 271 31.54 11.98 20.87
N VAL A 272 30.23 12.26 20.84
CA VAL A 272 29.24 11.32 20.29
C VAL A 272 29.40 11.20 18.78
N LEU A 273 29.56 12.32 18.06
CA LEU A 273 29.77 12.32 16.61
C LEU A 273 31.04 11.54 16.22
N GLU A 274 32.12 11.71 16.97
CA GLU A 274 33.36 10.95 16.79
C GLU A 274 33.13 9.44 16.98
N ASN A 275 32.45 9.06 18.06
CA ASN A 275 32.16 7.66 18.35
C ASN A 275 31.23 7.03 17.31
N MET A 276 30.26 7.78 16.80
CA MET A 276 29.39 7.34 15.71
C MET A 276 30.18 7.05 14.42
N ILE A 277 31.10 7.92 14.02
CA ILE A 277 31.98 7.69 12.85
C ILE A 277 32.85 6.45 13.05
N ARG A 278 33.39 6.27 14.27
CA ARG A 278 34.24 5.13 14.61
C ARG A 278 33.47 3.81 14.61
N VAL A 279 32.28 3.75 15.21
CA VAL A 279 31.54 2.50 15.42
C VAL A 279 30.71 2.04 14.21
N THR A 280 30.36 2.95 13.30
CA THR A 280 29.46 2.64 12.17
C THR A 280 30.24 2.13 10.97
N ARG A 281 29.90 0.97 10.41
CA ARG A 281 30.64 0.37 9.29
C ARG A 281 30.70 1.25 8.03
N ALA A 282 31.64 0.95 7.15
CA ALA A 282 31.70 1.59 5.83
C ALA A 282 30.35 1.51 5.09
N CYS A 283 29.96 2.61 4.44
CA CYS A 283 28.67 2.82 3.79
C CYS A 283 27.45 2.74 4.73
N GLY A 284 27.65 2.81 6.04
CA GLY A 284 26.59 2.94 7.05
C GLY A 284 26.04 4.36 7.15
N GLY A 285 25.12 4.57 8.10
CA GLY A 285 24.44 5.85 8.24
C GLY A 285 24.24 6.31 9.68
N LEU A 286 24.24 7.63 9.84
CA LEU A 286 24.32 8.36 11.09
C LEU A 286 23.04 9.21 11.22
N GLY A 287 22.20 8.92 12.21
CA GLY A 287 21.00 9.71 12.48
C GLY A 287 21.17 10.62 13.70
N ILE A 288 20.96 11.92 13.54
CA ILE A 288 21.22 12.91 14.61
C ILE A 288 19.93 13.66 14.95
N PRO A 289 19.05 13.08 15.78
CA PRO A 289 17.95 13.81 16.43
C PRO A 289 18.41 14.67 17.63
N GLY A 290 19.61 14.40 18.20
CA GLY A 290 20.19 15.20 19.27
C GLY A 290 20.37 16.67 18.88
N LEU A 291 20.11 17.58 19.82
CA LEU A 291 20.14 19.01 19.53
C LEU A 291 21.57 19.52 19.37
N TYR A 292 21.79 20.33 18.33
CA TYR A 292 22.98 21.17 18.17
C TYR A 292 22.53 22.59 17.82
N VAL A 293 23.07 23.59 18.52
CA VAL A 293 22.61 24.98 18.43
C VAL A 293 23.66 25.86 17.73
N PRO A 294 23.23 26.92 17.00
CA PRO A 294 24.15 27.85 16.35
C PRO A 294 24.88 28.77 17.34
N SER A 295 24.40 28.86 18.58
CA SER A 295 25.07 29.59 19.66
C SER A 295 24.78 28.93 21.00
N ASP A 296 25.84 28.65 21.76
CA ASP A 296 25.79 28.11 23.11
C ASP A 296 26.67 28.96 24.03
N PRO A 297 26.07 29.88 24.83
CA PRO A 297 26.82 30.74 25.74
C PRO A 297 27.63 29.99 26.82
N GLY A 298 27.29 28.73 27.09
CA GLY A 298 27.94 27.91 28.11
C GLY A 298 28.89 26.84 27.57
N ALA A 299 29.22 26.87 26.27
CA ALA A 299 30.04 25.84 25.65
C ALA A 299 31.45 25.72 26.24
N SER A 300 32.05 24.54 26.11
CA SER A 300 33.39 24.21 26.63
C SER A 300 34.55 24.94 25.96
N ASP A 301 34.31 25.53 24.79
CA ASP A 301 35.31 26.17 23.93
C ASP A 301 34.65 27.20 23.00
N GLU A 302 35.45 28.12 22.46
CA GLU A 302 34.97 29.26 21.66
C GLU A 302 34.32 28.83 20.33
N ALA A 303 34.78 27.73 19.72
CA ALA A 303 34.23 27.25 18.47
C ALA A 303 32.83 26.66 18.70
N SER A 304 32.69 25.78 19.70
CA SER A 304 31.41 25.21 20.11
C SER A 304 30.41 26.28 20.56
N ALA A 305 30.88 27.38 21.19
CA ALA A 305 30.02 28.51 21.56
C ALA A 305 29.35 29.20 20.36
N LYS A 306 29.96 29.07 19.17
CA LYS A 306 29.46 29.55 17.87
C LYS A 306 28.85 28.43 17.02
N GLY A 307 28.52 27.28 17.64
CA GLY A 307 27.96 26.10 16.97
C GLY A 307 28.93 25.39 16.02
N MET A 308 30.23 25.70 16.06
CA MET A 308 31.25 25.09 15.21
C MET A 308 31.82 23.84 15.89
N ILE A 309 31.19 22.69 15.64
CA ILE A 309 31.57 21.41 16.26
C ILE A 309 32.64 20.71 15.40
N SER A 310 33.76 20.34 16.03
CA SER A 310 34.82 19.57 15.36
C SER A 310 34.33 18.17 14.99
N LEU A 311 34.61 17.72 13.77
CA LEU A 311 34.22 16.41 13.27
C LEU A 311 35.37 15.82 12.46
N SER A 312 35.69 14.53 12.67
CA SER A 312 36.65 13.76 11.87
C SER A 312 36.15 13.51 10.44
N PHE A 313 35.96 14.59 9.68
CA PHE A 313 35.39 14.57 8.33
C PHE A 313 36.19 13.70 7.36
N GLY A 314 37.52 13.65 7.52
CA GLY A 314 38.37 12.75 6.75
C GLY A 314 37.99 11.28 6.94
N LYS A 315 37.72 10.84 8.18
CA LYS A 315 37.30 9.47 8.48
C LYS A 315 35.86 9.20 8.03
N LEU A 316 34.99 10.19 8.18
CA LEU A 316 33.63 10.15 7.66
C LEU A 316 33.60 9.93 6.15
N PHE A 317 34.44 10.67 5.43
CA PHE A 317 34.62 10.55 3.98
C PHE A 317 35.24 9.21 3.59
N GLU A 318 36.31 8.79 4.26
CA GLU A 318 37.01 7.51 4.04
C GLU A 318 36.04 6.32 4.12
N LYS A 319 35.12 6.34 5.08
CA LYS A 319 34.11 5.28 5.29
C LYS A 319 32.87 5.42 4.41
N GLY A 320 32.73 6.50 3.63
CA GLY A 320 31.56 6.72 2.78
C GLY A 320 30.23 6.79 3.55
N LEU A 321 30.25 7.38 4.75
CA LEU A 321 29.08 7.42 5.63
C LEU A 321 28.04 8.45 5.17
N THR A 322 26.77 8.17 5.47
CA THR A 322 25.66 9.12 5.27
C THR A 322 25.24 9.76 6.59
N ILE A 323 24.94 11.06 6.59
CA ILE A 323 24.46 11.78 7.78
C ILE A 323 23.05 12.32 7.52
N GLY A 324 22.13 12.04 8.44
CA GLY A 324 20.83 12.68 8.53
C GLY A 324 20.72 13.48 9.82
N THR A 325 20.25 14.73 9.73
CA THR A 325 20.08 15.63 10.87
C THR A 325 18.75 16.39 10.80
N GLY A 326 18.43 17.09 11.89
CA GLY A 326 17.36 18.08 11.92
C GLY A 326 16.26 17.73 12.91
N GLN A 327 15.36 18.69 13.11
CA GLN A 327 14.19 18.47 13.94
C GLN A 327 13.28 17.41 13.32
N CYS A 328 12.64 16.63 14.20
CA CYS A 328 11.70 15.59 13.80
C CYS A 328 10.49 16.17 13.07
N ASN A 329 10.18 15.62 11.90
CA ASN A 329 8.94 15.87 11.19
C ASN A 329 7.81 15.03 11.79
N VAL A 330 7.35 15.38 12.99
CA VAL A 330 6.43 14.54 13.79
C VAL A 330 5.19 14.11 13.01
N LYS A 331 4.62 15.00 12.18
CA LYS A 331 3.44 14.70 11.34
C LYS A 331 3.66 13.56 10.35
N SER A 332 4.90 13.29 9.96
CA SER A 332 5.26 12.17 9.09
C SER A 332 5.12 10.83 9.79
N TYR A 333 5.11 10.79 11.13
CA TYR A 333 5.23 9.56 11.90
C TYR A 333 4.06 9.32 12.87
N ASN A 334 3.58 10.35 13.54
CA ASN A 334 2.72 10.22 14.71
C ASN A 334 1.40 9.45 14.47
N ARG A 335 0.83 9.52 13.26
CA ARG A 335 -0.42 8.82 12.95
C ARG A 335 -0.26 7.30 12.98
N TYR A 336 0.76 6.75 12.34
CA TYR A 336 0.94 5.29 12.35
C TYR A 336 1.58 4.82 13.67
N LEU A 337 2.36 5.67 14.35
CA LEU A 337 2.86 5.36 15.70
C LEU A 337 1.71 5.25 16.71
N ARG A 338 0.70 6.11 16.60
CA ARG A 338 -0.57 5.96 17.34
C ARG A 338 -1.22 4.63 17.06
N ASP A 339 -1.25 4.20 15.80
CA ASP A 339 -1.89 2.94 15.40
C ASP A 339 -1.11 1.71 15.90
N LEU A 340 0.22 1.81 16.06
CA LEU A 340 1.02 0.79 16.76
C LEU A 340 0.66 0.69 18.25
N ILE A 341 0.37 1.82 18.91
CA ILE A 341 -0.11 1.83 20.30
C ILE A 341 -1.48 1.17 20.40
N ILE A 342 -2.42 1.58 19.54
CA ILE A 342 -3.80 1.05 19.53
C ILE A 342 -3.82 -0.47 19.27
N SER A 343 -2.95 -0.96 18.40
CA SER A 343 -2.85 -2.41 18.10
C SER A 343 -2.09 -3.21 19.16
N GLY A 344 -1.60 -2.57 20.23
CA GLY A 344 -0.81 -3.22 21.28
C GLY A 344 0.61 -3.62 20.85
N ARG A 345 1.08 -3.11 19.71
CA ARG A 345 2.44 -3.35 19.20
C ARG A 345 3.47 -2.42 19.82
N ALA A 346 3.04 -1.24 20.26
CA ALA A 346 3.88 -0.26 20.95
C ALA A 346 3.29 0.12 22.32
N LYS A 347 4.14 0.25 23.33
CA LYS A 347 3.80 0.77 24.67
C LYS A 347 4.90 1.73 25.14
N PRO A 348 5.03 2.91 24.52
CA PRO A 348 6.14 3.82 24.79
C PRO A 348 6.14 4.36 26.23
N SER A 349 5.04 4.24 26.99
CA SER A 349 4.96 4.74 28.37
C SER A 349 5.95 4.10 29.35
N PHE A 350 6.73 3.08 28.95
CA PHE A 350 7.76 2.48 29.80
C PHE A 350 8.85 3.47 30.25
N VAL A 351 9.02 4.59 29.53
CA VAL A 351 9.98 5.63 29.91
C VAL A 351 9.44 6.60 30.96
N VAL A 352 8.13 6.63 31.18
CA VAL A 352 7.47 7.53 32.15
C VAL A 352 7.85 7.11 33.56
N SER A 353 8.44 8.04 34.32
CA SER A 353 8.84 7.77 35.70
C SER A 353 7.98 8.48 36.74
N HIS A 354 7.42 9.64 36.41
CA HIS A 354 6.58 10.40 37.33
C HIS A 354 5.36 11.01 36.62
N GLU A 355 4.25 11.07 37.36
CA GLU A 355 3.06 11.82 36.99
C GLU A 355 2.76 12.80 38.14
N ILE A 356 2.66 14.09 37.83
CA ILE A 356 2.53 15.17 38.82
C ILE A 356 1.39 16.14 38.46
N ASN A 357 0.96 16.93 39.43
CA ASN A 357 0.08 18.08 39.16
C ASN A 357 0.91 19.31 38.77
N ILE A 358 0.28 20.32 38.17
CA ILE A 358 0.99 21.54 37.73
C ILE A 358 1.69 22.28 38.87
N ASP A 359 1.14 22.25 40.09
CA ASP A 359 1.72 22.93 41.26
C ASP A 359 3.07 22.32 41.70
N GLU A 360 3.39 21.11 41.24
CA GLU A 360 4.64 20.40 41.54
C GLU A 360 5.70 20.62 40.45
N ALA A 361 5.36 21.33 39.36
CA ALA A 361 6.23 21.47 38.19
C ALA A 361 7.57 22.14 38.52
N GLU A 362 7.60 23.16 39.40
CA GLU A 362 8.84 23.85 39.79
C GLU A 362 9.87 22.88 40.39
N VAL A 363 9.42 22.05 41.33
CA VAL A 363 10.25 21.03 41.98
C VAL A 363 10.65 19.93 41.00
N ALA A 364 9.74 19.55 40.08
CA ALA A 364 10.06 18.56 39.06
C ALA A 364 11.15 19.04 38.10
N TYR A 365 11.13 20.32 37.68
CA TYR A 365 12.20 20.91 36.88
C TYR A 365 13.54 20.87 37.61
N GLU A 366 13.58 21.26 38.89
CA GLU A 366 14.81 21.19 39.70
C GLU A 366 15.36 19.75 39.79
N LYS A 367 14.49 18.76 40.04
CA LYS A 367 14.92 17.35 40.13
C LYS A 367 15.35 16.78 38.78
N PHE A 368 14.66 17.17 37.70
CA PHE A 368 14.94 16.73 36.35
C PHE A 368 16.30 17.27 35.86
N ASP A 369 16.56 18.55 36.11
CA ASP A 369 17.83 19.25 35.85
C ASP A 369 19.00 18.61 36.60
N LYS A 370 18.85 18.41 37.93
CA LYS A 370 19.86 17.78 38.78
C LYS A 370 20.06 16.28 38.51
N ARG A 371 19.29 15.69 37.59
CA ARG A 371 19.31 14.27 37.24
C ARG A 371 19.18 13.38 38.48
N ILE A 372 18.31 13.76 39.41
CA ILE A 372 18.02 12.97 40.61
C ILE A 372 17.54 11.59 40.16
N ASP A 373 18.07 10.53 40.78
CA ASP A 373 17.70 9.15 40.49
C ASP A 373 16.17 8.98 40.44
N GLY A 374 15.67 8.31 39.40
CA GLY A 374 14.25 8.15 39.12
C GLY A 374 13.57 9.27 38.30
N TYR A 375 14.16 10.46 38.12
CA TYR A 375 13.55 11.53 37.30
C TYR A 375 14.02 11.48 35.84
N THR A 376 13.33 10.69 35.00
CA THR A 376 13.69 10.47 33.57
C THR A 376 12.64 10.99 32.59
N LYS A 377 11.35 10.80 32.85
CA LYS A 377 10.27 11.42 32.06
C LYS A 377 9.09 11.74 32.97
N VAL A 378 8.74 13.02 33.02
CA VAL A 378 7.70 13.56 33.90
C VAL A 378 6.50 13.97 33.06
N LEU A 379 5.33 13.45 33.41
CA LEU A 379 4.04 13.91 32.91
C LEU A 379 3.41 14.87 33.91
N ILE A 380 2.89 15.98 33.42
CA ILE A 380 2.17 16.99 34.19
C ILE A 380 0.69 16.86 33.82
N HIS A 381 -0.20 16.85 34.81
CA HIS A 381 -1.65 16.86 34.64
C HIS A 381 -2.23 18.22 35.08
N PRO A 382 -2.32 19.22 34.20
CA PRO A 382 -2.61 20.60 34.60
C PRO A 382 -4.02 20.82 35.16
N ASN A 383 -4.95 19.96 34.76
CA ASN A 383 -6.34 19.97 35.20
C ASN A 383 -6.67 18.79 36.14
N GLY A 384 -5.65 18.20 36.78
CA GLY A 384 -5.75 16.95 37.53
C GLY A 384 -5.74 15.72 36.63
N VAL A 385 -5.57 14.55 37.24
CA VAL A 385 -5.49 13.25 36.53
C VAL A 385 -6.72 13.08 35.62
N PHE A 386 -6.49 12.63 34.39
CA PHE A 386 -7.57 12.39 33.43
C PHE A 386 -8.43 11.19 33.85
N THR A 387 -9.57 11.46 34.50
CA THR A 387 -10.51 10.45 35.01
C THR A 387 -11.82 10.41 34.22
N ALA A 388 -12.64 9.37 34.43
CA ALA A 388 -13.92 9.19 33.74
C ALA A 388 -14.91 10.36 33.96
N ASN A 389 -14.83 11.05 35.10
CA ASN A 389 -15.67 12.22 35.39
C ASN A 389 -15.35 13.42 34.48
N ASN A 390 -14.11 13.52 33.99
CA ASN A 390 -13.68 14.58 33.07
C ASN A 390 -14.28 14.40 31.65
N ILE A 391 -14.78 13.19 31.34
CA ILE A 391 -15.48 12.88 30.07
C ILE A 391 -16.92 13.41 30.11
N ILE A 392 -17.57 13.34 31.27
CA ILE A 392 -19.00 13.70 31.44
C ILE A 392 -19.19 15.22 31.35
N MET A 393 -18.31 16.03 31.95
CA MET A 393 -18.39 17.50 31.86
C MET A 393 -18.32 18.03 30.41
N ALA A 394 -17.62 17.34 29.50
CA ALA A 394 -17.52 17.72 28.10
C ALA A 394 -18.78 17.34 27.28
N THR A 395 -19.61 16.41 27.76
CA THR A 395 -20.85 15.99 27.09
C THR A 395 -22.09 16.68 27.65
N THR A 396 -22.07 17.21 28.88
CA THR A 396 -23.25 17.87 29.49
C THR A 396 -23.62 19.19 28.81
N THR A 397 -22.66 19.92 28.22
CA THR A 397 -22.94 21.17 27.48
C THR A 397 -23.61 20.94 26.12
N SER A 398 -23.56 19.72 25.58
CA SER A 398 -24.20 19.33 24.32
C SER A 398 -25.71 19.13 24.48
N LEU A 399 -26.17 18.78 25.69
CA LEU A 399 -27.56 18.44 25.98
C LEU A 399 -28.47 19.67 26.12
N GLU A 400 -27.94 20.82 26.53
CA GLU A 400 -28.75 22.04 26.68
C GLU A 400 -29.09 22.70 25.33
N LEU A 401 -28.20 22.64 24.33
CA LEU A 401 -28.48 23.18 22.98
C LEU A 401 -29.34 22.26 22.10
N ALA A 402 -29.43 20.97 22.42
CA ALA A 402 -30.27 20.01 21.68
C ALA A 402 -31.77 20.14 22.00
N SER A 403 -32.13 20.87 23.06
CA SER A 403 -33.52 21.00 23.55
C SER A 403 -34.43 21.92 22.70
N ILE A 404 -33.89 22.63 21.69
CA ILE A 404 -34.67 23.59 20.89
C ILE A 404 -35.06 23.05 19.50
N ARG A 405 -34.62 21.84 19.11
CA ARG A 405 -35.01 21.24 17.82
C ARG A 405 -35.22 19.73 17.94
N SER A 406 -36.34 19.32 18.51
CA SER A 406 -36.84 17.94 18.38
C SER A 406 -38.31 17.96 17.95
N GLY A 407 -38.50 17.96 16.63
CA GLY A 407 -39.68 17.41 16.00
C GLY A 407 -39.20 16.27 15.11
N ASP A 408 -39.50 15.04 15.55
CA ASP A 408 -39.58 13.79 14.79
C ASP A 408 -38.43 13.47 13.83
N ASP A 409 -37.52 12.58 14.25
CA ASP A 409 -37.10 11.40 13.48
C ASP A 409 -36.03 10.61 14.23
N GLY A 410 -36.10 9.28 14.09
CA GLY A 410 -35.45 8.28 14.91
C GLY A 410 -33.92 8.29 14.95
N GLU A 411 -33.42 7.64 15.99
CA GLU A 411 -32.02 7.40 16.31
C GLU A 411 -31.20 6.87 15.12
N GLU A 412 -30.19 7.65 14.68
CA GLU A 412 -28.99 7.10 14.05
C GLU A 412 -27.73 7.79 14.62
N SER A 413 -26.98 7.03 15.42
CA SER A 413 -25.69 7.40 15.98
C SER A 413 -24.63 7.55 14.88
N SER A 414 -24.00 8.73 14.76
CA SER A 414 -22.97 9.01 13.74
C SER A 414 -21.64 8.26 14.03
N SER A 415 -21.43 7.14 13.35
CA SER A 415 -20.16 6.38 13.32
C SER A 415 -19.09 7.10 12.50
N ILE A 416 -17.88 7.27 13.04
CA ILE A 416 -16.69 7.64 12.27
C ILE A 416 -16.42 6.47 11.30
N ASN A 417 -16.57 6.69 10.00
CA ASN A 417 -16.54 5.64 8.98
C ASN A 417 -15.19 4.92 8.93
N ALA A 418 -15.05 3.84 9.70
CA ALA A 418 -14.05 2.82 9.48
C ALA A 418 -14.18 2.32 8.03
N LEU A 419 -13.06 2.18 7.31
CA LEU A 419 -13.10 1.57 5.98
C LEU A 419 -13.83 0.22 6.09
N PRO A 420 -14.76 -0.09 5.17
CA PRO A 420 -15.43 -1.37 5.18
C PRO A 420 -14.43 -2.54 5.25
N PRO A 421 -14.75 -3.66 5.94
CA PRO A 421 -13.81 -4.77 6.08
C PRO A 421 -13.41 -5.36 4.72
N THR A 422 -12.13 -5.74 4.55
CA THR A 422 -11.67 -6.53 3.40
C THR A 422 -12.08 -7.99 3.55
N ASP A 423 -12.21 -8.70 2.43
CA ASP A 423 -12.43 -10.15 2.33
C ASP A 423 -13.77 -10.67 2.90
N ARG A 424 -14.55 -9.81 3.58
CA ARG A 424 -15.82 -10.13 4.25
C ARG A 424 -16.76 -8.92 4.29
N GLY A 425 -18.02 -9.18 4.64
CA GLY A 425 -19.04 -8.13 4.79
C GLY A 425 -19.75 -7.78 3.48
N ARG A 426 -20.84 -7.01 3.61
CA ARG A 426 -21.76 -6.72 2.49
C ARG A 426 -21.07 -5.99 1.33
N GLY A 427 -20.19 -5.04 1.62
CA GLY A 427 -19.45 -4.29 0.59
C GLY A 427 -18.59 -5.19 -0.30
N ALA A 428 -17.77 -6.05 0.31
CA ALA A 428 -16.88 -6.96 -0.42
C ALA A 428 -17.66 -7.94 -1.31
N TYR A 429 -18.73 -8.55 -0.81
CA TYR A 429 -19.55 -9.48 -1.60
C TYR A 429 -20.41 -8.79 -2.66
N THR A 430 -20.85 -7.55 -2.42
CA THR A 430 -21.54 -6.74 -3.44
C THR A 430 -20.60 -6.38 -4.58
N ALA A 431 -19.37 -5.96 -4.25
CA ALA A 431 -18.33 -5.72 -5.24
C ALA A 431 -18.02 -6.99 -6.04
N LEU A 432 -17.82 -8.12 -5.37
CA LEU A 432 -17.59 -9.42 -6.02
C LEU A 432 -18.74 -9.79 -6.96
N ALA A 433 -20.00 -9.66 -6.52
CA ALA A 433 -21.16 -9.94 -7.36
C ALA A 433 -21.21 -9.03 -8.59
N CYS A 434 -20.95 -7.73 -8.44
CA CYS A 434 -20.87 -6.80 -9.56
C CYS A 434 -19.76 -7.18 -10.55
N CYS A 435 -18.56 -7.49 -10.05
CA CYS A 435 -17.45 -7.92 -10.87
C CYS A 435 -17.74 -9.21 -11.63
N THR A 436 -18.46 -10.16 -11.01
CA THR A 436 -18.88 -11.42 -11.64
C THR A 436 -19.98 -11.21 -12.68
N ILE A 437 -21.02 -10.40 -12.39
CA ILE A 437 -22.11 -10.10 -13.34
C ILE A 437 -21.57 -9.38 -14.58
N ALA A 438 -20.65 -8.43 -14.39
CA ALA A 438 -20.04 -7.68 -15.48
C ALA A 438 -19.25 -8.55 -16.46
N GLN A 439 -18.89 -9.78 -16.10
CA GLN A 439 -18.24 -10.70 -17.03
C GLN A 439 -19.13 -11.07 -18.23
N ALA A 440 -20.45 -11.05 -18.08
CA ALA A 440 -21.39 -11.36 -19.15
C ALA A 440 -21.29 -10.39 -20.34
N PRO A 441 -21.48 -9.07 -20.17
CA PRO A 441 -21.32 -8.13 -21.27
C PRO A 441 -19.87 -8.05 -21.78
N ILE A 442 -18.86 -8.20 -20.91
CA ILE A 442 -17.45 -8.09 -21.29
C ILE A 442 -17.04 -9.27 -22.21
N TRP A 443 -17.36 -10.49 -21.80
CA TRP A 443 -16.87 -11.71 -22.46
C TRP A 443 -17.90 -12.45 -23.30
N GLY A 444 -19.20 -12.25 -23.07
CA GLY A 444 -20.28 -13.06 -23.66
C GLY A 444 -20.21 -13.17 -25.18
N TYR A 445 -19.93 -12.06 -25.86
CA TYR A 445 -19.69 -12.05 -27.30
C TYR A 445 -18.40 -12.82 -27.68
N SER A 446 -17.27 -12.54 -27.01
CA SER A 446 -15.98 -13.18 -27.33
C SER A 446 -15.99 -14.70 -27.16
N VAL A 447 -16.60 -15.21 -26.08
CA VAL A 447 -16.63 -16.65 -25.78
C VAL A 447 -17.56 -17.41 -26.72
N SER A 448 -18.46 -16.70 -27.39
CA SER A 448 -19.43 -17.26 -28.34
C SER A 448 -19.06 -16.94 -29.80
N PHE A 449 -17.91 -16.31 -30.06
CA PHE A 449 -17.54 -15.85 -31.40
C PHE A 449 -17.49 -17.00 -32.42
N GLY A 450 -17.18 -18.23 -32.01
CA GLY A 450 -17.21 -19.40 -32.89
C GLY A 450 -18.57 -19.61 -33.59
N ILE A 451 -19.68 -19.30 -32.92
CA ILE A 451 -21.03 -19.38 -33.51
C ILE A 451 -21.23 -18.29 -34.57
N PHE A 452 -20.75 -17.07 -34.30
CA PHE A 452 -20.78 -15.99 -35.29
C PHE A 452 -19.87 -16.27 -36.48
N GLN A 453 -18.69 -16.86 -36.25
CA GLN A 453 -17.77 -17.28 -37.31
C GLN A 453 -18.41 -18.31 -38.24
N GLU A 454 -19.09 -19.31 -37.68
CA GLU A 454 -19.84 -20.30 -38.46
C GLU A 454 -20.98 -19.63 -39.24
N TYR A 455 -21.74 -18.75 -38.59
CA TYR A 455 -22.81 -18.00 -39.24
C TYR A 455 -22.30 -17.12 -40.40
N TYR A 456 -21.21 -16.37 -40.21
CA TYR A 456 -20.59 -15.57 -41.27
C TYR A 456 -20.12 -16.46 -42.43
N THR A 457 -19.55 -17.62 -42.13
CA THR A 457 -19.08 -18.56 -43.17
C THR A 457 -20.26 -19.16 -43.95
N ALA A 458 -21.39 -19.42 -43.28
CA ALA A 458 -22.53 -20.12 -43.88
C ALA A 458 -23.58 -19.20 -44.55
N HIS A 459 -23.74 -17.95 -44.08
CA HIS A 459 -24.89 -17.10 -44.45
C HIS A 459 -24.52 -15.70 -44.96
N SER A 460 -23.25 -15.30 -44.96
CA SER A 460 -22.87 -13.94 -45.36
C SER A 460 -22.26 -13.88 -46.77
N ASN A 461 -22.59 -12.83 -47.53
CA ASN A 461 -21.94 -12.48 -48.80
C ASN A 461 -20.53 -11.88 -48.58
N LEU A 462 -19.85 -12.20 -47.48
CA LEU A 462 -18.50 -11.72 -47.17
C LEU A 462 -17.49 -12.55 -47.96
N GLU A 463 -17.00 -12.04 -49.10
CA GLU A 463 -15.88 -12.64 -49.83
C GLU A 463 -14.59 -12.56 -49.00
N ALA A 464 -14.34 -13.57 -48.17
CA ALA A 464 -13.16 -13.61 -47.31
C ALA A 464 -12.72 -15.03 -46.98
N SER A 465 -11.42 -15.22 -46.76
CA SER A 465 -10.89 -16.50 -46.29
C SER A 465 -11.39 -16.81 -44.87
N PRO A 466 -11.53 -18.10 -44.50
CA PRO A 466 -11.87 -18.49 -43.13
C PRO A 466 -10.91 -17.92 -42.07
N SER A 467 -9.64 -17.69 -42.44
CA SER A 467 -8.64 -17.03 -41.59
C SER A 467 -8.92 -15.54 -41.35
N ALA A 468 -9.45 -14.84 -42.34
CA ALA A 468 -9.81 -13.42 -42.22
C ALA A 468 -11.05 -13.24 -41.31
N ILE A 469 -12.01 -14.16 -41.36
CA ILE A 469 -13.17 -14.17 -40.45
C ILE A 469 -12.74 -14.50 -39.02
N ALA A 470 -11.90 -15.53 -38.83
CA ALA A 470 -11.36 -15.88 -37.52
C ALA A 470 -10.54 -14.74 -36.87
N SER A 471 -9.90 -13.90 -37.68
CA SER A 471 -9.17 -12.72 -37.21
C SER A 471 -10.05 -11.72 -36.46
N ILE A 472 -11.36 -11.64 -36.75
CA ILE A 472 -12.28 -10.72 -36.03
C ILE A 472 -12.30 -11.04 -34.52
N GLY A 473 -12.56 -12.30 -34.15
CA GLY A 473 -12.61 -12.73 -32.75
C GLY A 473 -11.24 -12.79 -32.08
N ALA A 474 -10.19 -13.13 -32.83
CA ALA A 474 -8.80 -13.09 -32.34
C ALA A 474 -8.36 -11.65 -32.02
N SER A 475 -8.64 -10.70 -32.91
CA SER A 475 -8.39 -9.27 -32.67
C SER A 475 -9.19 -8.76 -31.49
N GLN A 476 -10.47 -9.13 -31.36
CA GLN A 476 -11.29 -8.76 -30.21
C GLN A 476 -10.65 -9.14 -28.87
N THR A 477 -10.34 -10.42 -28.71
CA THR A 477 -9.80 -10.92 -27.43
C THR A 477 -8.38 -10.40 -27.22
N GLY A 478 -7.55 -10.40 -28.26
CA GLY A 478 -6.16 -9.94 -28.20
C GLY A 478 -6.00 -8.46 -27.88
N ILE A 479 -6.73 -7.58 -28.58
CA ILE A 479 -6.68 -6.12 -28.37
C ILE A 479 -7.20 -5.76 -26.99
N MET A 480 -8.26 -6.41 -26.52
CA MET A 480 -8.81 -6.13 -25.19
C MET A 480 -7.74 -6.34 -24.11
N TYR A 481 -6.99 -7.43 -24.18
CA TYR A 481 -5.89 -7.70 -23.25
C TYR A 481 -4.67 -6.79 -23.49
N LEU A 482 -4.32 -6.45 -24.73
CA LEU A 482 -3.22 -5.50 -25.05
C LEU A 482 -3.49 -4.08 -24.56
N MET A 483 -4.75 -3.70 -24.40
CA MET A 483 -5.13 -2.41 -23.81
C MET A 483 -4.90 -2.36 -22.29
N MET A 484 -4.81 -3.51 -21.60
CA MET A 484 -4.73 -3.58 -20.13
C MET A 484 -3.50 -2.89 -19.53
N PRO A 485 -2.27 -3.03 -20.05
CA PRO A 485 -1.14 -2.25 -19.57
C PRO A 485 -1.41 -0.74 -19.61
N LEU A 486 -1.97 -0.24 -20.71
CA LEU A 486 -2.23 1.18 -20.91
C LEU A 486 -3.30 1.71 -19.95
N THR A 487 -4.42 0.98 -19.82
CA THR A 487 -5.50 1.38 -18.92
C THR A 487 -5.07 1.29 -17.46
N PHE A 488 -4.36 0.25 -17.04
CA PHE A 488 -3.88 0.11 -15.67
C PHE A 488 -2.82 1.15 -15.30
N ILE A 489 -1.90 1.50 -16.21
CA ILE A 489 -0.94 2.60 -15.99
C ILE A 489 -1.71 3.91 -15.80
N ALA A 490 -2.66 4.22 -16.69
CA ALA A 490 -3.44 5.46 -16.62
C ALA A 490 -4.27 5.54 -15.32
N LEU A 491 -4.94 4.46 -14.94
CA LEU A 491 -5.83 4.40 -13.77
C LEU A 491 -5.10 4.32 -12.43
N ASN A 492 -3.84 3.87 -12.39
CA ASN A 492 -3.00 3.96 -11.19
C ASN A 492 -2.33 5.32 -11.06
N ARG A 493 -1.91 5.93 -12.18
CA ARG A 493 -1.37 7.30 -12.18
C ARG A 493 -2.43 8.33 -11.83
N LEU A 494 -3.65 8.17 -12.35
CA LEU A 494 -4.78 9.10 -12.22
C LEU A 494 -6.04 8.37 -11.70
N PRO A 495 -6.13 8.08 -10.38
CA PRO A 495 -7.23 7.30 -9.82
C PRO A 495 -8.63 7.91 -9.99
N HIS A 496 -8.73 9.23 -10.17
CA HIS A 496 -10.02 9.90 -10.40
C HIS A 496 -10.67 9.51 -11.74
N LEU A 497 -9.90 8.98 -12.70
CA LEU A 497 -10.42 8.51 -13.98
C LEU A 497 -11.21 7.19 -13.85
N ARG A 498 -11.02 6.42 -12.76
CA ARG A 498 -11.66 5.11 -12.56
C ARG A 498 -13.19 5.18 -12.65
N LYS A 499 -13.80 6.26 -12.13
CA LYS A 499 -15.25 6.48 -12.16
C LYS A 499 -15.82 6.73 -13.56
N TRP A 500 -14.99 7.19 -14.49
CA TRP A 500 -15.40 7.54 -15.86
C TRP A 500 -15.20 6.40 -16.85
N CYS A 501 -14.25 5.49 -16.59
CA CYS A 501 -13.95 4.36 -17.48
C CYS A 501 -15.16 3.45 -17.69
N GLY A 502 -15.92 3.14 -16.66
CA GLY A 502 -17.11 2.29 -16.76
C GLY A 502 -18.18 2.86 -17.71
N PRO A 503 -18.70 4.07 -17.45
CA PRO A 503 -19.67 4.72 -18.34
C PRO A 503 -19.16 4.90 -19.77
N LEU A 504 -17.91 5.35 -19.94
CA LEU A 504 -17.31 5.53 -21.27
C LEU A 504 -17.18 4.18 -22.02
N GLY A 505 -16.73 3.14 -21.32
CA GLY A 505 -16.62 1.80 -21.87
C GLY A 505 -17.96 1.27 -22.35
N LEU A 506 -19.02 1.46 -21.55
CA LEU A 506 -20.38 1.07 -21.93
C LEU A 506 -20.86 1.78 -23.21
N VAL A 507 -20.66 3.10 -23.31
CA VAL A 507 -21.04 3.89 -24.50
C VAL A 507 -20.30 3.37 -25.74
N ILE A 508 -19.00 3.13 -25.63
CA ILE A 508 -18.19 2.59 -26.73
C ILE A 508 -18.68 1.20 -27.15
N THR A 509 -18.97 0.31 -26.19
CA THR A 509 -19.50 -1.03 -26.45
C THR A 509 -20.85 -0.98 -27.17
N ILE A 510 -21.76 -0.08 -26.76
CA ILE A 510 -23.06 0.10 -27.42
C ILE A 510 -22.89 0.58 -28.87
N ILE A 511 -22.04 1.60 -29.09
CA ILE A 511 -21.76 2.13 -30.43
C ILE A 511 -21.15 1.04 -31.31
N SER A 512 -20.19 0.27 -30.78
CA SER A 512 -19.56 -0.83 -31.48
C SER A 512 -20.55 -1.92 -31.92
N LEU A 513 -21.34 -2.46 -30.99
CA LEU A 513 -22.29 -3.54 -31.32
C LEU A 513 -23.37 -3.05 -32.29
N THR A 514 -23.93 -1.86 -32.04
CA THR A 514 -24.98 -1.27 -32.88
C THR A 514 -24.47 -1.03 -34.29
N SER A 515 -23.30 -0.41 -34.44
CA SER A 515 -22.71 -0.16 -35.76
C SER A 515 -22.36 -1.45 -36.49
N SER A 516 -21.83 -2.46 -35.79
CA SER A 516 -21.46 -3.74 -36.39
C SER A 516 -22.64 -4.49 -37.02
N ALA A 517 -23.86 -4.27 -36.53
CA ALA A 517 -25.07 -4.86 -37.11
C ALA A 517 -25.33 -4.42 -38.57
N PHE A 518 -24.78 -3.27 -38.98
CA PHE A 518 -24.96 -2.71 -40.32
C PHE A 518 -23.74 -2.87 -41.22
N VAL A 519 -22.66 -3.47 -40.72
CA VAL A 519 -21.42 -3.65 -41.49
C VAL A 519 -21.51 -4.90 -42.36
N GLY A 520 -21.17 -4.73 -43.64
CA GLY A 520 -21.13 -5.81 -44.64
C GLY A 520 -19.74 -6.16 -45.16
N SER A 521 -18.66 -5.81 -44.44
CA SER A 521 -17.28 -6.13 -44.85
C SER A 521 -16.44 -6.65 -43.68
N VAL A 522 -15.50 -7.56 -43.95
CA VAL A 522 -14.63 -8.13 -42.91
C VAL A 522 -13.77 -7.06 -42.23
N ALA A 523 -13.22 -6.12 -43.00
CA ALA A 523 -12.45 -5.00 -42.43
C ALA A 523 -13.30 -4.13 -41.49
N GLY A 524 -14.57 -3.87 -41.85
CA GLY A 524 -15.48 -3.15 -40.97
C GLY A 524 -15.84 -3.94 -39.71
N LEU A 525 -15.99 -5.26 -39.80
CA LEU A 525 -16.25 -6.12 -38.64
C LEU A 525 -15.02 -6.19 -37.72
N ILE A 526 -13.81 -6.23 -38.27
CA ILE A 526 -12.58 -6.10 -37.48
C ILE A 526 -12.57 -4.75 -36.76
N ALA A 527 -12.86 -3.64 -37.44
CA ALA A 527 -12.87 -2.32 -36.82
C ALA A 527 -13.92 -2.20 -35.70
N THR A 528 -15.14 -2.70 -35.93
CA THR A 528 -16.25 -2.58 -34.98
C THR A 528 -16.20 -3.63 -33.87
N GLN A 529 -16.23 -4.92 -34.22
CA GLN A 529 -16.28 -6.06 -33.30
C GLN A 529 -14.90 -6.46 -32.77
N GLY A 530 -13.84 -6.29 -33.58
CA GLY A 530 -12.46 -6.60 -33.19
C GLY A 530 -11.78 -5.51 -32.37
N VAL A 531 -11.87 -4.24 -32.79
CA VAL A 531 -11.13 -3.14 -32.15
C VAL A 531 -12.01 -2.35 -31.19
N LEU A 532 -13.10 -1.76 -31.69
CA LEU A 532 -13.90 -0.83 -30.91
C LEU A 532 -14.60 -1.52 -29.73
N TYR A 533 -15.13 -2.73 -29.95
CA TYR A 533 -15.71 -3.55 -28.87
C TYR A 533 -14.67 -3.88 -27.80
N ALA A 534 -13.45 -4.23 -28.22
CA ALA A 534 -12.36 -4.58 -27.32
C ALA A 534 -11.92 -3.40 -26.44
N ILE A 535 -11.91 -2.18 -26.99
CA ILE A 535 -11.63 -0.96 -26.23
C ILE A 535 -12.74 -0.72 -25.19
N GLY A 536 -14.01 -0.80 -25.59
CA GLY A 536 -15.15 -0.63 -24.68
C GLY A 536 -15.11 -1.63 -23.52
N CYS A 537 -14.95 -2.92 -23.83
CA CYS A 537 -14.83 -3.98 -22.84
C CYS A 537 -13.58 -3.85 -21.96
N SER A 538 -12.46 -3.36 -22.49
CA SER A 538 -11.25 -3.10 -21.71
C SER A 538 -11.46 -2.01 -20.65
N LEU A 539 -12.14 -0.93 -21.03
CA LEU A 539 -12.50 0.17 -20.12
C LEU A 539 -13.52 -0.26 -19.06
N LEU A 540 -14.39 -1.23 -19.37
CA LEU A 540 -15.27 -1.85 -18.38
C LEU A 540 -14.50 -2.75 -17.41
N PHE A 541 -13.60 -3.60 -17.91
CA PHE A 541 -12.88 -4.60 -17.12
C PHE A 541 -11.82 -4.01 -16.18
N SER A 542 -11.13 -2.95 -16.61
CA SER A 542 -10.01 -2.36 -15.87
C SER A 542 -10.38 -1.86 -14.46
N PRO A 543 -11.41 -0.99 -14.26
CA PRO A 543 -11.80 -0.54 -12.93
C PRO A 543 -12.39 -1.65 -12.06
N ILE A 544 -13.09 -2.62 -12.65
CA ILE A 544 -13.61 -3.82 -11.97
C ILE A 544 -12.48 -4.59 -11.29
N SER A 545 -11.40 -4.85 -12.02
CA SER A 545 -10.24 -5.57 -11.49
C SER A 545 -9.50 -4.76 -10.42
N LEU A 546 -9.38 -3.44 -10.59
CA LEU A 546 -8.77 -2.57 -9.58
C LEU A 546 -9.55 -2.55 -8.27
N TYR A 547 -10.89 -2.48 -8.34
CA TYR A 547 -11.71 -2.51 -7.13
C TYR A 547 -11.72 -3.89 -6.47
N MET A 548 -11.62 -4.98 -7.25
CA MET A 548 -11.44 -6.32 -6.68
C MET A 548 -10.21 -6.39 -5.77
N ASP A 549 -9.09 -5.81 -6.21
CA ASP A 549 -7.84 -5.75 -5.46
C ASP A 549 -7.93 -4.92 -4.17
N GLU A 550 -8.83 -3.93 -4.12
CA GLU A 550 -9.08 -3.13 -2.91
C GLU A 550 -9.93 -3.87 -1.88
N TRP A 551 -10.90 -4.68 -2.35
CA TRP A 551 -11.86 -5.38 -1.49
C TRP A 551 -11.36 -6.73 -0.97
N PHE A 552 -10.45 -7.40 -1.69
CA PHE A 552 -9.91 -8.73 -1.33
C PHE A 552 -8.39 -8.74 -1.26
N VAL A 553 -7.85 -9.04 -0.06
CA VAL A 553 -6.42 -9.04 0.23
C VAL A 553 -5.94 -10.45 0.56
N GLU A 554 -6.54 -11.10 1.55
CA GLU A 554 -6.17 -12.45 1.97
C GLU A 554 -6.82 -13.55 1.12
N ARG A 555 -8.04 -13.30 0.60
CA ARG A 555 -8.82 -14.25 -0.20
C ARG A 555 -8.87 -13.85 -1.67
N LYS A 556 -7.74 -13.33 -2.16
CA LYS A 556 -7.64 -12.73 -3.49
C LYS A 556 -7.81 -13.76 -4.60
N GLY A 557 -7.17 -14.92 -4.48
CA GLY A 557 -7.33 -16.06 -5.39
C GLY A 557 -8.75 -16.59 -5.43
N PHE A 558 -9.44 -16.70 -4.29
CA PHE A 558 -10.87 -17.02 -4.26
C PHE A 558 -11.70 -16.00 -5.03
N ALA A 559 -11.50 -14.70 -4.81
CA ALA A 559 -12.28 -13.65 -5.48
C ALA A 559 -12.07 -13.63 -7.00
N TYR A 560 -10.82 -13.72 -7.46
CA TYR A 560 -10.51 -13.87 -8.89
C TYR A 560 -11.06 -15.18 -9.45
N GLY A 561 -11.00 -16.29 -8.70
CA GLY A 561 -11.59 -17.57 -9.07
C GLY A 561 -13.10 -17.48 -9.31
N VAL A 562 -13.83 -16.79 -8.42
CA VAL A 562 -15.29 -16.54 -8.57
C VAL A 562 -15.58 -15.64 -9.77
N MET A 563 -14.78 -14.59 -9.99
CA MET A 563 -14.94 -13.71 -11.14
C MET A 563 -14.74 -14.49 -12.46
N TRP A 564 -13.66 -15.27 -12.57
CA TRP A 564 -13.40 -16.09 -13.78
C TRP A 564 -14.44 -17.19 -13.97
N ALA A 565 -14.95 -17.78 -12.88
CA ALA A 565 -16.07 -18.71 -12.95
C ALA A 565 -17.35 -18.03 -13.50
N GLY A 566 -17.56 -16.74 -13.21
CA GLY A 566 -18.60 -15.93 -13.84
C GLY A 566 -18.47 -15.88 -15.37
N LYS A 567 -17.26 -15.57 -15.86
CA LYS A 567 -16.95 -15.62 -17.32
C LYS A 567 -17.25 -16.99 -17.91
N SER A 568 -16.83 -18.07 -17.24
CA SER A 568 -17.08 -19.44 -17.71
C SER A 568 -18.57 -19.79 -17.71
N THR A 569 -19.34 -19.34 -16.73
CA THR A 569 -20.80 -19.55 -16.67
C THR A 569 -21.51 -18.91 -17.86
N VAL A 570 -21.05 -17.73 -18.28
CA VAL A 570 -21.57 -17.05 -19.48
C VAL A 570 -21.34 -17.91 -20.74
N GLY A 571 -20.18 -18.57 -20.84
CA GLY A 571 -19.84 -19.49 -21.92
C GLY A 571 -20.66 -20.78 -21.97
N VAL A 572 -21.37 -21.14 -20.88
CA VAL A 572 -22.28 -22.30 -20.86
C VAL A 572 -23.57 -22.00 -21.62
N ALA A 573 -24.14 -20.82 -21.42
CA ALA A 573 -25.47 -20.46 -21.93
C ALA A 573 -25.42 -19.65 -23.23
N MET A 574 -24.46 -18.73 -23.38
CA MET A 574 -24.43 -17.78 -24.49
C MET A 574 -24.31 -18.41 -25.88
N PRO A 575 -23.48 -19.45 -26.12
CA PRO A 575 -23.40 -20.07 -27.44
C PRO A 575 -24.75 -20.61 -27.94
N PHE A 576 -25.54 -21.24 -27.07
CA PHE A 576 -26.89 -21.71 -27.42
C PHE A 576 -27.85 -20.56 -27.68
N LEU A 577 -27.84 -19.55 -26.81
CA LEU A 577 -28.69 -18.37 -26.96
C LEU A 577 -28.41 -17.67 -28.30
N PHE A 578 -27.14 -17.42 -28.62
CA PHE A 578 -26.76 -16.81 -29.89
C PHE A 578 -27.10 -17.68 -31.09
N ASN A 579 -26.90 -19.01 -31.01
CA ASN A 579 -27.28 -19.90 -32.10
C ASN A 579 -28.78 -19.79 -32.42
N VAL A 580 -29.64 -19.87 -31.39
CA VAL A 580 -31.09 -19.74 -31.54
C VAL A 580 -31.50 -18.37 -32.08
N LEU A 581 -30.87 -17.30 -31.58
CA LEU A 581 -31.17 -15.93 -32.03
C LEU A 581 -30.77 -15.71 -33.48
N LEU A 582 -29.60 -16.21 -33.89
CA LEU A 582 -29.08 -16.10 -35.25
C LEU A 582 -29.93 -16.89 -36.24
N GLU A 583 -30.28 -18.13 -35.93
CA GLU A 583 -31.12 -18.97 -36.80
C GLU A 583 -32.55 -18.39 -36.96
N ARG A 584 -33.12 -17.86 -35.87
CA ARG A 584 -34.54 -17.44 -35.87
C ARG A 584 -34.76 -15.99 -36.28
N PHE A 585 -33.85 -15.09 -35.94
CA PHE A 585 -34.01 -13.64 -36.11
C PHE A 585 -32.89 -12.99 -36.94
N GLY A 586 -31.84 -13.74 -37.28
CA GLY A 586 -30.71 -13.26 -38.07
C GLY A 586 -29.73 -12.37 -37.32
N LEU A 587 -28.65 -12.01 -38.00
CA LEU A 587 -27.52 -11.27 -37.44
C LEU A 587 -27.90 -9.92 -36.82
N ARG A 588 -28.67 -9.09 -37.55
CA ARG A 588 -29.01 -7.72 -37.13
C ARG A 588 -29.79 -7.71 -35.82
N ALA A 589 -30.89 -8.46 -35.76
CA ALA A 589 -31.73 -8.54 -34.57
C ALA A 589 -30.95 -9.12 -33.38
N THR A 590 -30.08 -10.09 -33.63
CA THR A 590 -29.23 -10.69 -32.59
C THR A 590 -28.27 -9.67 -31.97
N LEU A 591 -27.52 -8.92 -32.79
CA LEU A 591 -26.55 -7.93 -32.30
C LEU A 591 -27.21 -6.75 -31.57
N ILE A 592 -28.36 -6.28 -32.06
CA ILE A 592 -29.13 -5.22 -31.38
C ILE A 592 -29.71 -5.72 -30.05
N SER A 593 -30.25 -6.94 -30.02
CA SER A 593 -30.75 -7.55 -28.77
C SER A 593 -29.63 -7.71 -27.75
N TRP A 594 -28.45 -8.15 -28.19
CA TRP A 594 -27.27 -8.24 -27.33
C TRP A 594 -26.78 -6.88 -26.83
N THR A 595 -26.91 -5.83 -27.64
CA THR A 595 -26.60 -4.45 -27.23
C THR A 595 -27.47 -4.02 -26.04
N VAL A 596 -28.79 -4.23 -26.16
CA VAL A 596 -29.75 -3.90 -25.09
C VAL A 596 -29.49 -4.73 -23.83
N ALA A 597 -29.25 -6.04 -24.00
CA ALA A 597 -28.92 -6.93 -22.89
C ALA A 597 -27.61 -6.51 -22.20
N SER A 598 -26.57 -6.19 -22.97
CA SER A 598 -25.28 -5.76 -22.45
C SER A 598 -25.40 -4.46 -21.65
N ALA A 599 -26.18 -3.49 -22.13
CA ALA A 599 -26.46 -2.26 -21.40
C ALA A 599 -27.23 -2.52 -20.09
N SER A 600 -28.26 -3.38 -20.16
CA SER A 600 -29.09 -3.72 -19.01
C SER A 600 -28.32 -4.46 -17.92
N LEU A 601 -27.36 -5.30 -18.30
CA LEU A 601 -26.48 -6.02 -17.36
C LEU A 601 -25.38 -5.11 -16.79
N THR A 602 -24.88 -4.15 -17.58
CA THR A 602 -23.75 -3.30 -17.17
C THR A 602 -24.20 -2.13 -16.28
N LEU A 603 -25.32 -1.47 -16.59
CA LEU A 603 -25.80 -0.27 -15.88
C LEU A 603 -25.93 -0.47 -14.36
N PRO A 604 -26.57 -1.55 -13.85
CA PRO A 604 -26.64 -1.79 -12.41
C PRO A 604 -25.26 -1.98 -11.79
N THR A 605 -24.35 -2.70 -12.47
CA THR A 605 -23.00 -2.93 -11.93
C THR A 605 -22.22 -1.62 -11.79
N LEU A 606 -22.37 -0.66 -12.70
CA LEU A 606 -21.76 0.67 -12.60
C LEU A 606 -22.28 1.48 -11.41
N PHE A 607 -23.53 1.25 -11.00
CA PHE A 607 -24.13 1.95 -9.86
C PHE A 607 -23.72 1.34 -8.52
N PHE A 608 -23.71 0.01 -8.42
CA PHE A 608 -23.44 -0.70 -7.17
C PHE A 608 -21.95 -0.91 -6.89
N LEU A 609 -21.11 -0.97 -7.93
CA LEU A 609 -19.67 -1.16 -7.76
C LEU A 609 -19.01 0.14 -7.28
N LYS A 610 -18.63 0.17 -6.01
CA LYS A 610 -17.98 1.32 -5.37
C LYS A 610 -16.53 0.99 -4.97
N PRO A 611 -15.61 1.96 -5.07
CA PRO A 611 -14.27 1.82 -4.51
C PRO A 611 -14.37 1.59 -3.00
N ARG A 612 -13.43 0.81 -2.44
CA ARG A 612 -13.36 0.64 -0.98
C ARG A 612 -12.71 1.85 -0.33
N VAL A 613 -11.68 2.39 -0.98
CA VAL A 613 -10.94 3.57 -0.54
C VAL A 613 -11.44 4.78 -1.31
N GLU A 614 -11.95 5.79 -0.60
CA GLU A 614 -12.44 7.01 -1.26
C GLU A 614 -11.30 7.72 -2.00
N VAL A 615 -11.52 7.98 -3.29
CA VAL A 615 -10.57 8.70 -4.13
C VAL A 615 -10.77 10.19 -3.91
N SER A 616 -9.84 10.84 -3.18
CA SER A 616 -9.85 12.30 -2.97
C SER A 616 -9.95 13.07 -4.28
N ARG A 617 -10.74 14.16 -4.29
CA ARG A 617 -11.00 15.00 -5.47
C ARG A 617 -9.76 15.80 -5.92
N ASP A 618 -8.81 16.04 -5.02
CA ASP A 618 -7.56 16.76 -5.30
C ASP A 618 -6.40 15.78 -5.54
N SER A 619 -6.45 15.00 -6.63
CA SER A 619 -5.44 13.98 -6.89
C SER A 619 -4.29 14.50 -7.77
N ARG A 620 -3.15 14.87 -7.16
CA ARG A 620 -1.86 14.93 -7.87
C ARG A 620 -1.55 13.54 -8.47
N PRO A 621 -0.90 13.43 -9.65
CA PRO A 621 -0.56 12.14 -10.24
C PRO A 621 0.29 11.29 -9.28
N ARG A 622 -0.09 10.02 -9.06
CA ARG A 622 0.69 9.12 -8.19
C ARG A 622 1.94 8.63 -8.94
N PRO A 623 3.12 8.62 -8.29
CA PRO A 623 4.31 8.03 -8.90
C PRO A 623 4.10 6.51 -9.09
N ILE A 624 4.54 6.00 -10.24
CA ILE A 624 4.47 4.58 -10.58
C ILE A 624 5.88 3.99 -10.53
N SER A 625 6.04 2.89 -9.79
CA SER A 625 7.28 2.11 -9.79
C SER A 625 7.25 1.04 -10.88
N PHE A 626 8.24 1.04 -11.76
CA PHE A 626 8.48 0.00 -12.76
C PHE A 626 9.59 -0.98 -12.34
N ALA A 627 9.97 -0.99 -11.05
CA ALA A 627 11.08 -1.80 -10.54
C ALA A 627 10.94 -3.30 -10.88
N PHE A 628 9.71 -3.82 -10.94
CA PHE A 628 9.43 -5.22 -11.29
C PHE A 628 9.88 -5.62 -12.70
N LEU A 629 10.04 -4.66 -13.64
CA LEU A 629 10.54 -4.95 -14.99
C LEU A 629 12.01 -5.41 -14.98
N GLY A 630 12.77 -5.08 -13.93
CA GLY A 630 14.12 -5.59 -13.73
C GLY A 630 14.17 -7.02 -13.18
N TYR A 631 13.04 -7.60 -12.78
CA TYR A 631 13.00 -8.92 -12.13
C TYR A 631 12.89 -10.04 -13.15
N THR A 632 13.83 -11.00 -13.10
CA THR A 632 13.78 -12.20 -13.94
C THR A 632 12.51 -13.02 -13.70
N SER A 633 11.98 -13.02 -12.47
CA SER A 633 10.72 -13.71 -12.13
C SER A 633 9.53 -13.19 -12.93
N PHE A 634 9.45 -11.88 -13.13
CA PHE A 634 8.43 -11.25 -13.96
C PHE A 634 8.52 -11.74 -15.41
N TRP A 635 9.69 -11.67 -16.03
CA TRP A 635 9.86 -12.08 -17.45
C TRP A 635 9.67 -13.58 -17.68
N MET A 636 10.11 -14.42 -16.75
CA MET A 636 9.85 -15.87 -16.84
C MET A 636 8.35 -16.18 -16.80
N LEU A 637 7.61 -15.49 -15.92
CA LEU A 637 6.16 -15.63 -15.82
C LEU A 637 5.46 -15.07 -17.06
N GLN A 638 5.89 -13.90 -17.53
CA GLN A 638 5.36 -13.22 -18.70
C GLN A 638 5.51 -14.07 -19.96
N PHE A 639 6.68 -14.69 -20.15
CA PHE A 639 6.95 -15.61 -21.26
C PHE A 639 6.02 -16.82 -21.21
N GLY A 640 5.87 -17.46 -20.05
CA GLY A 640 4.95 -18.58 -19.87
C GLY A 640 3.51 -18.20 -20.25
N ILE A 641 3.04 -17.03 -19.83
CA ILE A 641 1.70 -16.53 -20.17
C ILE A 641 1.53 -16.27 -21.67
N ILE A 642 2.51 -15.64 -22.32
CA ILE A 642 2.47 -15.39 -23.78
C ILE A 642 2.35 -16.72 -24.52
N VAL A 643 3.23 -17.67 -24.22
CA VAL A 643 3.29 -18.96 -24.91
C VAL A 643 2.03 -19.78 -24.65
N GLN A 644 1.55 -19.86 -23.41
CA GLN A 644 0.31 -20.54 -23.06
C GLN A 644 -0.89 -19.98 -23.84
N SER A 645 -0.93 -18.66 -23.99
CA SER A 645 -2.05 -17.97 -24.64
C SER A 645 -2.12 -18.26 -26.15
N LEU A 646 -0.99 -18.60 -26.80
CA LEU A 646 -0.97 -19.01 -28.21
C LEU A 646 -1.87 -20.22 -28.47
N GLY A 647 -1.78 -21.26 -27.63
CA GLY A 647 -2.56 -22.48 -27.80
C GLY A 647 -3.93 -22.47 -27.12
N TYR A 648 -4.13 -21.63 -26.10
CA TYR A 648 -5.34 -21.64 -25.26
C TYR A 648 -6.65 -21.47 -26.03
N LEU A 649 -6.70 -20.61 -27.05
CA LEU A 649 -7.92 -20.36 -27.83
C LEU A 649 -8.21 -21.45 -28.88
N MET A 650 -7.20 -22.24 -29.27
CA MET A 650 -7.33 -23.16 -30.40
C MET A 650 -8.45 -24.20 -30.20
N PRO A 651 -8.61 -24.85 -29.03
CA PRO A 651 -9.75 -25.72 -28.77
C PRO A 651 -11.08 -24.99 -28.93
N SER A 652 -11.29 -23.87 -28.22
CA SER A 652 -12.58 -23.16 -28.23
C SER A 652 -12.94 -22.60 -29.61
N THR A 653 -11.95 -22.27 -30.44
CA THR A 653 -12.19 -21.73 -31.79
C THR A 653 -12.49 -22.83 -32.81
N TYR A 654 -11.83 -24.00 -32.70
CA TYR A 654 -11.84 -25.01 -33.76
C TYR A 654 -12.59 -26.31 -33.41
N LEU A 655 -13.04 -26.50 -32.16
CA LEU A 655 -13.76 -27.72 -31.74
C LEU A 655 -15.02 -27.97 -32.56
N ALA A 656 -15.80 -26.93 -32.87
CA ALA A 656 -17.00 -27.05 -33.70
C ALA A 656 -16.66 -27.48 -35.13
N SER A 657 -15.69 -26.80 -35.76
CA SER A 657 -15.21 -27.15 -37.11
C SER A 657 -14.50 -28.51 -37.17
N TYR A 658 -13.88 -28.94 -36.07
CA TYR A 658 -13.27 -30.27 -35.94
C TYR A 658 -14.36 -31.34 -35.90
N ALA A 659 -15.37 -31.16 -35.03
CA ALA A 659 -16.50 -32.10 -34.89
C ALA A 659 -17.22 -32.32 -36.22
N ASN A 660 -17.50 -31.23 -36.96
CA ASN A 660 -18.08 -31.32 -38.30
C ASN A 660 -17.16 -32.08 -39.26
N ALA A 661 -15.85 -31.78 -39.27
CA ALA A 661 -14.89 -32.42 -40.16
C ALA A 661 -14.70 -33.93 -39.94
N ILE A 662 -15.04 -34.44 -38.74
CA ILE A 662 -15.03 -35.88 -38.44
C ILE A 662 -16.43 -36.53 -38.55
N GLY A 663 -17.41 -35.81 -39.10
CA GLY A 663 -18.74 -36.33 -39.43
C GLY A 663 -19.75 -36.33 -38.26
N LEU A 664 -19.53 -35.53 -37.22
CA LEU A 664 -20.48 -35.40 -36.10
C LEU A 664 -21.58 -34.37 -36.40
N PRO A 665 -22.78 -34.48 -35.77
CA PRO A 665 -23.86 -33.52 -35.95
C PRO A 665 -23.46 -32.08 -35.64
N SER A 666 -24.07 -31.09 -36.31
CA SER A 666 -23.76 -29.66 -36.12
C SER A 666 -23.96 -29.19 -34.67
N VAL A 667 -24.93 -29.77 -33.94
CA VAL A 667 -25.19 -29.48 -32.52
C VAL A 667 -24.03 -29.90 -31.60
N THR A 668 -23.14 -30.80 -32.04
CA THR A 668 -22.04 -31.30 -31.23
C THR A 668 -21.02 -30.21 -30.89
N GLY A 669 -20.75 -29.28 -31.82
CA GLY A 669 -19.84 -28.16 -31.57
C GLY A 669 -20.26 -27.28 -30.38
N PRO A 670 -21.48 -26.73 -30.38
CA PRO A 670 -22.04 -25.99 -29.25
C PRO A 670 -22.03 -26.78 -27.92
N ILE A 671 -22.38 -28.08 -27.95
CA ILE A 671 -22.35 -28.94 -26.75
C ILE A 671 -20.94 -29.03 -26.16
N LEU A 672 -19.92 -29.26 -27.00
CA LEU A 672 -18.54 -29.37 -26.54
C LEU A 672 -18.02 -28.04 -25.95
N LEU A 673 -18.38 -26.90 -26.53
CA LEU A 673 -18.03 -25.57 -26.01
C LEU A 673 -18.70 -25.27 -24.68
N ALA A 674 -19.97 -25.68 -24.52
CA ALA A 674 -20.68 -25.53 -23.27
C ALA A 674 -20.10 -26.43 -22.17
N LEU A 675 -19.72 -27.67 -22.49
CA LEU A 675 -19.04 -28.58 -21.55
C LEU A 675 -17.66 -28.09 -21.15
N PHE A 676 -16.87 -27.56 -22.09
CA PHE A 676 -15.61 -26.89 -21.80
C PHE A 676 -15.82 -25.75 -20.77
N SER A 677 -16.78 -24.87 -21.05
CA SER A 677 -17.09 -23.72 -20.20
C SER A 677 -17.62 -24.16 -18.82
N LEU A 678 -18.47 -25.19 -18.78
CA LEU A 678 -19.01 -25.76 -17.55
C LEU A 678 -17.89 -26.33 -16.66
N ALA A 679 -16.94 -27.05 -17.26
CA ALA A 679 -15.79 -27.59 -16.53
C ALA A 679 -14.81 -26.50 -16.07
N SER A 680 -14.71 -25.39 -16.80
CA SER A 680 -13.91 -24.24 -16.38
C SER A 680 -14.44 -23.55 -15.12
N VAL A 681 -15.74 -23.61 -14.82
CA VAL A 681 -16.32 -23.01 -13.60
C VAL A 681 -15.66 -23.55 -12.32
N PRO A 682 -15.72 -24.86 -12.00
CA PRO A 682 -15.01 -25.40 -10.84
C PRO A 682 -13.49 -25.32 -11.00
N GLY A 683 -12.96 -25.36 -12.24
CA GLY A 683 -11.55 -25.17 -12.52
C GLY A 683 -11.02 -23.83 -12.01
N SER A 684 -11.66 -22.72 -12.37
CA SER A 684 -11.30 -21.37 -11.91
C SER A 684 -11.43 -21.20 -10.41
N LEU A 685 -12.50 -21.73 -9.80
CA LEU A 685 -12.71 -21.67 -8.35
C LEU A 685 -11.62 -22.42 -7.58
N ILE A 686 -11.36 -23.68 -7.94
CA ILE A 686 -10.42 -24.54 -7.24
C ILE A 686 -8.99 -24.02 -7.38
N HIS A 687 -8.57 -23.63 -8.59
CA HIS A 687 -7.22 -23.07 -8.79
C HIS A 687 -7.06 -21.73 -8.07
N GLY A 688 -8.10 -20.88 -8.04
CA GLY A 688 -8.09 -19.64 -7.27
C GLY A 688 -7.94 -19.89 -5.77
N MET A 689 -8.74 -20.79 -5.19
CA MET A 689 -8.64 -21.17 -3.78
C MET A 689 -7.32 -21.86 -3.42
N LEU A 690 -6.77 -22.66 -4.33
CA LEU A 690 -5.43 -23.25 -4.17
C LEU A 690 -4.36 -22.17 -4.20
N GLY A 691 -4.50 -21.15 -5.05
CA GLY A 691 -3.58 -20.01 -5.12
C GLY A 691 -3.46 -19.23 -3.81
N ASP A 692 -4.49 -19.24 -2.97
CA ASP A 692 -4.46 -18.63 -1.62
C ASP A 692 -3.79 -19.54 -0.57
N LYS A 693 -3.61 -20.84 -0.85
CA LYS A 693 -3.13 -21.85 0.13
C LYS A 693 -1.76 -22.44 -0.18
N VAL A 694 -1.38 -22.48 -1.45
CA VAL A 694 -0.12 -23.08 -1.92
C VAL A 694 0.60 -22.14 -2.88
N SER A 695 1.90 -22.33 -3.07
CA SER A 695 2.69 -21.45 -3.94
C SER A 695 2.18 -21.42 -5.39
N ALA A 696 2.18 -20.22 -5.99
CA ALA A 696 1.71 -20.00 -7.35
C ALA A 696 2.35 -20.95 -8.36
N ALA A 697 3.65 -21.24 -8.18
CA ALA A 697 4.38 -22.16 -9.04
C ALA A 697 3.78 -23.58 -9.08
N LYS A 698 3.28 -24.11 -7.94
CA LYS A 698 2.65 -25.44 -7.89
C LYS A 698 1.32 -25.43 -8.62
N VAL A 699 0.52 -24.38 -8.42
CA VAL A 699 -0.79 -24.25 -9.07
C VAL A 699 -0.64 -24.11 -10.60
N ILE A 700 0.34 -23.33 -11.06
CA ILE A 700 0.66 -23.18 -12.48
C ILE A 700 1.10 -24.52 -13.09
N LEU A 701 1.94 -25.31 -12.41
CA LEU A 701 2.34 -26.64 -12.87
C LEU A 701 1.15 -27.58 -13.04
N VAL A 702 0.27 -27.64 -12.04
CA VAL A 702 -0.93 -28.49 -12.06
C VAL A 702 -1.84 -28.09 -13.22
N SER A 703 -2.09 -26.79 -13.40
CA SER A 703 -2.91 -26.28 -14.50
C SER A 703 -2.29 -26.57 -15.88
N SER A 704 -0.99 -26.29 -16.06
CA SER A 704 -0.29 -26.46 -17.35
C SER A 704 -0.19 -27.92 -17.78
N PHE A 705 0.30 -28.82 -16.91
CA PHE A 705 0.39 -30.24 -17.23
C PHE A 705 -0.97 -30.92 -17.31
N GLY A 706 -1.90 -30.54 -16.42
CA GLY A 706 -3.29 -31.00 -16.47
C GLY A 706 -4.03 -30.57 -17.75
N SER A 707 -3.61 -29.47 -18.39
CA SER A 707 -4.12 -29.05 -19.70
C SER A 707 -3.45 -29.79 -20.85
N ALA A 708 -2.13 -29.99 -20.80
CA ALA A 708 -1.37 -30.60 -21.88
C ALA A 708 -1.69 -32.10 -22.07
N LEU A 709 -1.85 -32.85 -20.98
CA LEU A 709 -2.05 -34.29 -21.02
C LEU A 709 -3.35 -34.69 -21.77
N PRO A 710 -4.53 -34.08 -21.50
CA PRO A 710 -5.73 -34.31 -22.29
C PRO A 710 -5.58 -33.93 -23.77
N VAL A 711 -4.85 -32.86 -24.09
CA VAL A 711 -4.61 -32.47 -25.50
C VAL A 711 -3.86 -33.60 -26.21
N PHE A 712 -2.76 -34.06 -25.64
CA PHE A 712 -1.93 -35.07 -26.30
C PHE A 712 -2.59 -36.44 -26.39
N LEU A 713 -3.28 -36.86 -25.33
CA LEU A 713 -3.80 -38.22 -25.20
C LEU A 713 -5.25 -38.39 -25.66
N LEU A 714 -6.11 -37.39 -25.47
CA LEU A 714 -7.55 -37.52 -25.73
C LEU A 714 -7.97 -36.84 -27.02
N TRP A 715 -7.45 -35.63 -27.30
CA TRP A 715 -7.73 -34.94 -28.56
C TRP A 715 -6.85 -35.48 -29.70
N GLY A 716 -5.57 -35.73 -29.44
CA GLY A 716 -4.62 -36.21 -30.44
C GLY A 716 -4.83 -37.66 -30.89
N LEU A 717 -5.18 -38.57 -29.97
CA LEU A 717 -5.21 -40.02 -30.25
C LEU A 717 -6.61 -40.58 -30.56
N SER A 718 -7.65 -39.76 -30.60
CA SER A 718 -9.02 -40.25 -30.82
C SER A 718 -9.92 -39.30 -31.58
N ARG A 719 -10.89 -39.87 -32.32
CA ARG A 719 -11.95 -39.18 -33.06
C ARG A 719 -13.35 -39.44 -32.48
N HIS A 720 -13.45 -40.21 -31.39
CA HIS A 720 -14.75 -40.52 -30.80
C HIS A 720 -15.30 -39.34 -29.99
N ILE A 721 -16.62 -39.16 -30.04
CA ILE A 721 -17.31 -38.12 -29.25
C ILE A 721 -17.08 -38.31 -27.75
N SER A 722 -17.06 -39.56 -27.26
CA SER A 722 -16.80 -39.87 -25.84
C SER A 722 -15.44 -39.34 -25.37
N THR A 723 -14.39 -39.55 -26.16
CA THR A 723 -13.04 -39.04 -25.85
C THR A 723 -12.97 -37.52 -25.97
N MET A 724 -13.70 -36.92 -26.90
CA MET A 724 -13.78 -35.46 -27.01
C MET A 724 -14.48 -34.84 -25.80
N VAL A 725 -15.54 -35.46 -25.29
CA VAL A 725 -16.25 -35.03 -24.08
C VAL A 725 -15.32 -35.05 -22.87
N VAL A 726 -14.58 -36.16 -22.67
CA VAL A 726 -13.61 -36.25 -21.57
C VAL A 726 -12.49 -35.22 -21.73
N PHE A 727 -12.00 -35.04 -22.96
CA PHE A 727 -11.00 -34.01 -23.29
C PHE A 727 -11.47 -32.61 -22.88
N VAL A 728 -12.65 -32.17 -23.33
CA VAL A 728 -13.13 -30.80 -23.05
C VAL A 728 -13.42 -30.58 -21.58
N ILE A 729 -13.83 -31.62 -20.84
CA ILE A 729 -14.01 -31.54 -19.39
C ILE A 729 -12.66 -31.33 -18.70
N LEU A 730 -11.67 -32.19 -18.97
CA LEU A 730 -10.36 -32.09 -18.32
C LEU A 730 -9.62 -30.82 -18.75
N TYR A 731 -9.57 -30.53 -20.04
CA TYR A 731 -8.96 -29.32 -20.56
C TYR A 731 -9.69 -28.08 -20.06
N GLY A 732 -11.03 -28.08 -20.05
CA GLY A 732 -11.84 -26.99 -19.49
C GLY A 732 -11.52 -26.71 -18.02
N PHE A 733 -11.40 -27.77 -17.20
CA PHE A 733 -11.04 -27.64 -15.80
C PHE A 733 -9.63 -27.05 -15.60
N PHE A 734 -8.61 -27.64 -16.21
CA PHE A 734 -7.22 -27.23 -15.98
C PHE A 734 -6.85 -25.94 -16.71
N ALA A 735 -7.21 -25.80 -17.98
CA ALA A 735 -6.90 -24.61 -18.77
C ALA A 735 -7.77 -23.43 -18.35
N GLY A 736 -9.05 -23.66 -18.06
CA GLY A 736 -9.95 -22.64 -17.49
C GLY A 736 -9.52 -22.16 -16.10
N GLY A 737 -8.83 -23.01 -15.33
CA GLY A 737 -8.20 -22.65 -14.06
C GLY A 737 -6.95 -21.78 -14.17
N PHE A 738 -6.28 -21.74 -15.32
CA PHE A 738 -4.98 -21.08 -15.48
C PHE A 738 -5.02 -19.59 -15.14
N SER A 739 -6.05 -18.86 -15.57
CA SER A 739 -6.17 -17.42 -15.29
C SER A 739 -6.39 -17.09 -13.81
N ALA A 740 -6.87 -18.04 -13.01
CA ALA A 740 -7.01 -17.87 -11.56
C ALA A 740 -5.67 -17.98 -10.83
N THR A 741 -4.61 -18.48 -11.49
CA THR A 741 -3.27 -18.61 -10.88
C THR A 741 -2.52 -17.29 -10.79
N TRP A 742 -2.93 -16.28 -11.57
CA TRP A 742 -2.22 -15.01 -11.66
C TRP A 742 -2.22 -14.25 -10.34
N SER A 743 -3.31 -14.29 -9.56
CA SER A 743 -3.39 -13.60 -8.26
C SER A 743 -2.28 -14.03 -7.30
N GLY A 744 -1.97 -15.33 -7.26
CA GLY A 744 -0.84 -15.87 -6.48
C GLY A 744 0.52 -15.47 -7.08
N ALA A 745 0.61 -15.41 -8.41
CA ALA A 745 1.83 -15.02 -9.11
C ALA A 745 2.18 -13.53 -8.91
N LEU A 746 1.18 -12.66 -8.69
CA LEU A 746 1.40 -11.26 -8.34
C LEU A 746 2.19 -11.10 -7.05
N GLN A 747 1.89 -11.92 -6.03
CA GLN A 747 2.61 -11.88 -4.75
C GLN A 747 4.05 -12.36 -4.90
N GLU A 748 4.30 -13.35 -5.76
CA GLU A 748 5.66 -13.83 -6.05
C GLU A 748 6.52 -12.78 -6.78
N VAL A 749 5.92 -11.97 -7.66
CA VAL A 749 6.63 -10.85 -8.33
C VAL A 749 6.83 -9.67 -7.39
N LYS A 750 5.86 -9.40 -6.50
CA LYS A 750 5.97 -8.33 -5.49
C LYS A 750 7.10 -8.60 -4.51
N GLY A 751 7.21 -9.84 -4.02
CA GLY A 751 8.17 -10.20 -2.97
C GLY A 751 8.02 -9.28 -1.75
N ASP A 752 9.14 -8.83 -1.19
CA ASP A 752 9.19 -7.92 -0.04
C ASP A 752 9.16 -6.44 -0.42
N ASN A 753 9.07 -6.12 -1.72
CA ASN A 753 9.11 -4.73 -2.19
C ASN A 753 7.71 -4.11 -2.21
N GLU A 754 7.37 -3.41 -1.13
CA GLU A 754 6.06 -2.74 -0.97
C GLU A 754 5.78 -1.63 -1.99
N THR A 755 6.81 -1.14 -2.70
CA THR A 755 6.64 -0.10 -3.74
C THR A 755 6.04 -0.62 -5.04
N ILE A 756 5.97 -1.94 -5.23
CA ILE A 756 5.40 -2.56 -6.43
C ILE A 756 3.89 -2.68 -6.29
N ASP A 757 3.18 -2.00 -7.18
CA ASP A 757 1.73 -2.11 -7.29
C ASP A 757 1.34 -3.42 -8.01
N THR A 758 0.70 -4.35 -7.29
CA THR A 758 0.28 -5.64 -7.84
C THR A 758 -0.70 -5.50 -8.99
N SER A 759 -1.49 -4.42 -9.00
CA SER A 759 -2.45 -4.16 -10.07
C SER A 759 -1.73 -3.82 -11.38
N LEU A 760 -0.62 -3.09 -11.31
CA LEU A 760 0.18 -2.76 -12.48
C LEU A 760 0.87 -4.01 -13.06
N VAL A 761 1.42 -4.86 -12.19
CA VAL A 761 1.98 -6.16 -12.60
C VAL A 761 0.90 -7.00 -13.28
N PHE A 762 -0.30 -7.05 -12.70
CA PHE A 762 -1.45 -7.75 -13.29
C PHE A 762 -1.78 -7.22 -14.69
N GLY A 763 -1.89 -5.90 -14.85
CA GLY A 763 -2.11 -5.26 -16.15
C GLY A 763 -1.06 -5.63 -17.20
N MET A 764 0.22 -5.69 -16.80
CA MET A 764 1.31 -6.13 -17.70
C MET A 764 1.20 -7.60 -18.09
N LEU A 765 0.92 -8.49 -17.12
CA LEU A 765 0.72 -9.92 -17.37
C LEU A 765 -0.43 -10.16 -18.35
N LEU A 766 -1.53 -9.42 -18.18
CA LEU A 766 -2.66 -9.40 -19.11
C LEU A 766 -2.24 -8.93 -20.50
N GLY A 767 -1.39 -7.91 -20.60
CA GLY A 767 -0.82 -7.45 -21.87
C GLY A 767 -0.13 -8.55 -22.67
N GLY A 768 0.72 -9.36 -22.03
CA GLY A 768 1.36 -10.47 -22.73
C GLY A 768 0.40 -11.61 -23.10
N ARG A 769 -0.69 -11.83 -22.36
CA ARG A 769 -1.77 -12.72 -22.83
C ARG A 769 -2.41 -12.19 -24.11
N GLY A 770 -2.61 -10.88 -24.20
CA GLY A 770 -3.08 -10.20 -25.41
C GLY A 770 -2.17 -10.45 -26.60
N LEU A 771 -0.86 -10.33 -26.40
CA LEU A 771 0.14 -10.64 -27.44
C LEU A 771 -0.01 -12.08 -27.95
N GLY A 772 -0.12 -13.06 -27.04
CA GLY A 772 -0.34 -14.45 -27.43
C GLY A 772 -1.64 -14.65 -28.24
N PHE A 773 -2.73 -14.00 -27.84
CA PHE A 773 -4.01 -14.13 -28.55
C PHE A 773 -4.06 -13.47 -29.93
N VAL A 774 -3.42 -12.31 -30.11
CA VAL A 774 -3.31 -11.69 -31.44
C VAL A 774 -2.55 -12.62 -32.40
N VAL A 775 -1.47 -13.25 -31.92
CA VAL A 775 -0.64 -14.16 -32.73
C VAL A 775 -1.34 -15.52 -32.97
N ALA A 776 -2.17 -15.97 -32.03
CA ALA A 776 -2.87 -17.27 -32.10
C ALA A 776 -3.73 -17.43 -33.36
N GLY A 777 -4.38 -16.36 -33.83
CA GLY A 777 -5.24 -16.38 -35.03
C GLY A 777 -4.47 -16.75 -36.30
N PRO A 778 -3.49 -15.94 -36.74
CA PRO A 778 -2.64 -16.27 -37.90
C PRO A 778 -1.89 -17.60 -37.74
N LEU A 779 -1.38 -17.89 -36.54
CA LEU A 779 -0.66 -19.13 -36.26
C LEU A 779 -1.54 -20.37 -36.45
N SER A 780 -2.75 -20.39 -35.88
CA SER A 780 -3.67 -21.51 -36.04
C SER A 780 -4.12 -21.70 -37.50
N GLY A 781 -4.34 -20.61 -38.24
CA GLY A 781 -4.58 -20.67 -39.68
C GLY A 781 -3.43 -21.32 -40.47
N ALA A 782 -2.19 -20.91 -40.21
CA ALA A 782 -1.00 -21.48 -40.83
C ALA A 782 -0.82 -22.97 -40.49
N LEU A 783 -1.06 -23.36 -39.24
CA LEU A 783 -0.99 -24.75 -38.79
C LEU A 783 -2.04 -25.64 -39.46
N ILE A 784 -3.26 -25.15 -39.66
CA ILE A 784 -4.31 -25.88 -40.39
C ILE A 784 -3.96 -26.00 -41.88
N SER A 785 -3.42 -24.93 -42.48
CA SER A 785 -2.93 -24.98 -43.87
C SER A 785 -1.83 -26.01 -44.02
N ALA A 786 -0.87 -26.05 -43.11
CA ALA A 786 0.22 -27.04 -43.11
C ALA A 786 -0.31 -28.47 -42.86
N GLY A 787 -1.31 -28.63 -42.00
CA GLY A 787 -1.92 -29.94 -41.74
C GLY A 787 -2.75 -30.47 -42.90
N SER A 788 -3.29 -29.60 -43.76
CA SER A 788 -4.10 -30.00 -44.91
C SER A 788 -3.33 -30.82 -45.94
N SER A 789 -2.01 -30.63 -46.05
CA SER A 789 -1.13 -31.44 -46.91
C SER A 789 -0.65 -32.75 -46.25
N LEU A 790 -0.87 -32.90 -44.93
CA LEU A 790 -0.43 -34.03 -44.10
C LEU A 790 -1.59 -34.99 -43.75
N ALA A 791 -2.83 -34.67 -44.13
CA ALA A 791 -4.01 -35.44 -43.75
C ALA A 791 -4.07 -36.80 -44.47
N ALA A 792 -3.52 -37.85 -43.84
CA ALA A 792 -3.73 -39.24 -44.22
C ALA A 792 -5.01 -39.74 -43.54
N GLY A 793 -5.86 -40.50 -44.23
CA GLY A 793 -7.19 -40.97 -43.77
C GLY A 793 -7.23 -41.93 -42.57
N ASP A 794 -6.28 -41.82 -41.63
CA ASP A 794 -6.08 -42.68 -40.46
C ASP A 794 -7.06 -42.37 -39.32
N SER A 795 -7.13 -43.16 -38.25
CA SER A 795 -8.14 -43.04 -37.17
C SER A 795 -7.82 -42.01 -36.06
N LEU A 796 -6.61 -41.44 -36.06
CA LEU A 796 -6.13 -40.56 -35.00
C LEU A 796 -6.48 -39.08 -35.26
N GLY A 797 -6.63 -38.29 -34.19
CA GLY A 797 -6.82 -36.84 -34.27
C GLY A 797 -5.62 -36.13 -34.92
N TYR A 798 -4.39 -36.60 -34.64
CA TYR A 798 -3.16 -36.10 -35.28
C TYR A 798 -3.12 -36.29 -36.79
N ALA A 799 -3.81 -37.30 -37.30
CA ALA A 799 -3.87 -37.57 -38.74
C ALA A 799 -4.91 -36.70 -39.47
N THR A 800 -5.62 -35.82 -38.76
CA THR A 800 -6.50 -34.81 -39.38
C THR A 800 -5.71 -33.58 -39.80
N LYS A 801 -6.33 -32.70 -40.61
CA LYS A 801 -5.77 -31.36 -40.92
C LYS A 801 -5.49 -30.49 -39.68
N TYR A 802 -6.02 -30.88 -38.52
CA TYR A 802 -5.82 -30.17 -37.25
C TYR A 802 -4.63 -30.71 -36.43
N GLY A 803 -3.96 -31.78 -36.86
CA GLY A 803 -2.86 -32.41 -36.12
C GLY A 803 -1.76 -31.45 -35.64
N PRO A 804 -1.18 -30.61 -36.53
CA PRO A 804 -0.19 -29.62 -36.13
C PRO A 804 -0.69 -28.63 -35.07
N MET A 805 -1.96 -28.26 -35.14
CA MET A 805 -2.62 -27.37 -34.17
C MET A 805 -2.80 -28.05 -32.81
N ILE A 806 -3.18 -29.34 -32.79
CA ILE A 806 -3.28 -30.14 -31.55
C ILE A 806 -1.92 -30.22 -30.87
N LEU A 807 -0.86 -30.54 -31.62
CA LEU A 807 0.51 -30.58 -31.09
C LEU A 807 0.95 -29.22 -30.52
N CYS A 808 0.72 -28.14 -31.27
CA CYS A 808 1.02 -26.79 -30.81
C CYS A 808 0.29 -26.45 -29.51
N THR A 809 -1.00 -26.81 -29.40
CA THR A 809 -1.81 -26.59 -28.20
C THR A 809 -1.23 -27.32 -26.98
N GLY A 810 -0.80 -28.57 -27.13
CA GLY A 810 -0.21 -29.35 -26.03
C GLY A 810 1.16 -28.80 -25.60
N ILE A 811 2.01 -28.46 -26.56
CA ILE A 811 3.35 -27.91 -26.30
C ILE A 811 3.25 -26.56 -25.58
N THR A 812 2.41 -25.67 -26.07
CA THR A 812 2.19 -24.34 -25.46
C THR A 812 1.59 -24.44 -24.06
N ALA A 813 0.72 -25.44 -23.80
CA ALA A 813 0.22 -25.72 -22.46
C ALA A 813 1.34 -26.13 -21.48
N VAL A 814 2.28 -27.00 -21.89
CA VAL A 814 3.45 -27.35 -21.05
C VAL A 814 4.34 -26.14 -20.79
N LEU A 815 4.64 -25.38 -21.86
CA LEU A 815 5.48 -24.18 -21.77
C LEU A 815 4.81 -23.05 -20.95
N GLY A 816 3.50 -23.12 -20.71
CA GLY A 816 2.82 -22.24 -19.76
C GLY A 816 3.38 -22.32 -18.34
N ALA A 817 4.00 -23.44 -17.96
CA ALA A 817 4.73 -23.59 -16.70
C ALA A 817 6.23 -23.24 -16.78
N TRP A 818 6.64 -22.41 -17.74
CA TRP A 818 8.06 -22.03 -17.93
C TRP A 818 8.73 -21.55 -16.63
N ALA A 819 8.15 -20.57 -15.93
CA ALA A 819 8.71 -20.05 -14.69
C ALA A 819 8.89 -21.13 -13.60
N PRO A 820 7.87 -21.95 -13.27
CA PRO A 820 8.05 -23.08 -12.35
C PRO A 820 9.10 -24.10 -12.80
N ILE A 821 9.13 -24.47 -14.09
CA ILE A 821 10.09 -25.43 -14.65
C ILE A 821 11.53 -24.89 -14.49
N CYS A 822 11.76 -23.62 -14.83
CA CYS A 822 13.05 -22.97 -14.63
C CYS A 822 13.46 -22.92 -13.15
N LYS A 823 12.51 -22.67 -12.24
CA LYS A 823 12.77 -22.66 -10.79
C LYS A 823 13.21 -24.04 -10.29
N ILE A 824 12.50 -25.10 -10.68
CA ILE A 824 12.81 -26.49 -10.31
C ILE A 824 14.18 -26.92 -10.85
N THR A 825 14.46 -26.66 -12.13
CA THR A 825 15.76 -27.02 -12.75
C THR A 825 16.95 -26.32 -12.09
N LYS A 826 16.78 -25.07 -11.63
CA LYS A 826 17.79 -24.33 -10.85
C LYS A 826 18.01 -24.98 -9.48
N THR A 827 16.96 -25.37 -8.77
CA THR A 827 17.06 -26.07 -7.48
C THR A 827 17.69 -27.46 -7.59
N MET A 828 17.49 -28.15 -8.72
CA MET A 828 18.08 -29.48 -8.98
C MET A 828 19.53 -29.43 -9.50
N GLY A 829 20.14 -28.25 -9.64
CA GLY A 829 21.57 -28.13 -10.00
C GLY A 829 21.93 -28.59 -11.42
N ILE A 830 20.96 -28.67 -12.34
CA ILE A 830 21.18 -29.15 -13.72
C ILE A 830 21.95 -28.08 -14.52
N LYS A 831 23.27 -28.25 -14.65
CA LYS A 831 24.23 -27.25 -15.20
C LYS A 831 24.09 -26.89 -16.69
N GLY A 832 23.09 -27.39 -17.42
CA GLY A 832 22.91 -27.15 -18.85
C GLY A 832 22.00 -25.94 -19.20
N LEU A 833 20.90 -25.74 -18.48
CA LEU A 833 19.93 -24.68 -18.82
C LEU A 833 20.28 -23.29 -18.28
N GLY A 834 21.14 -23.20 -17.25
CA GLY A 834 21.51 -21.93 -16.63
C GLY A 834 22.27 -20.95 -17.54
N LYS A 835 22.88 -21.44 -18.64
CA LYS A 835 23.55 -20.59 -19.64
C LYS A 835 22.59 -19.94 -20.64
N CYS A 836 21.45 -20.55 -20.95
CA CYS A 836 20.42 -19.95 -21.81
C CYS A 836 19.74 -18.73 -21.14
N MET A 837 19.82 -18.63 -19.80
CA MET A 837 19.14 -17.60 -19.00
C MET A 837 19.92 -16.29 -18.83
N ARG A 838 21.12 -16.13 -19.43
CA ARG A 838 21.82 -14.83 -19.46
C ARG A 838 21.49 -13.97 -20.69
N VAL A 839 20.76 -14.51 -21.66
CA VAL A 839 20.42 -13.82 -22.92
C VAL A 839 18.92 -13.54 -22.96
N ALA A 840 18.44 -12.72 -22.02
CA ALA A 840 17.14 -12.06 -22.06
C ALA A 840 17.10 -10.99 -20.96
N VAL A 841 17.99 -9.99 -21.09
CA VAL A 841 17.84 -8.64 -20.54
C VAL A 841 18.18 -7.69 -21.66
#